data_AF-A0A8S1ZT41-F1
#
_entry.id   AF-A0A8S1ZT41-F1
#
_cell.length_a   1.000
_cell.length_b   1.000
_cell.length_c   1.000
_cell.angle_alpha   90.00
_cell.angle_beta   90.00
_cell.angle_gamma   90.00
#
_symmetry.space_group_name_H-M   'P 1'
#
loop_
_entity.id
_entity.type
_entity.pdbx_description
1 polymer ?
#
loop_
_entity_poly.entity_id
_entity_poly.type
_entity_poly.pdbx_seq_one_letter_code
_entity_poly.pdbx_strand_id
1 'polypeptide(L)'
;MAADNAYLMQFVDETSFYNRIVLSHLLPANLWEPLPHFLQTWLRNYLAGTLLYFISGFLWCFYIYYLKINVYLPKDAIPTIKAMRLQMFVAMKAMPWYTLLPTVSESMIERGWTKCFASIGEFGWILYFVYIAIYLVFVEFGIYWMHRELHDIKPLYKYLHATHHIYNKQNTLSPFAGLAFHPVDGILQAVPHVIALFIVPIHFTTHIGLLFMEAIWTANIHDCIHGNIWPVMGAGYHTIHHTTYKHNYGHYTIWMDWMFGSLKDPLLEEDDNKDSSKKAEARIPSVGRDTSGCTACDSAVYSADSSHNTSDQFLVFWKGYGLMDSKHPWAPLAEEDSFKQKENYKSLSLPQTFSVTLKHSLTFLGGFMAATTADHNQFVNETSFYNRMVLSHLFPASLWEPLPHFLQTWLRNYLAGNILYFISGFLWCFYIYYLKPNVYVPKDAIPTRKAMILQISVAMKTMPWHTLLPAVSEYMIEHGWTKCYSTLDHFNWFHYILYIALYLVIVEFGVYWIHKGLHENKFLYKHLHATHHIYNKQNTISPFAGFAFHPLDGIIQSLPHVIALFIVPIHLITHLCLLFSEGMWATNIHDCIHGNIWPVMGAGYHTIHHTTYKHNYGHKTILMDWMFGSLKAPLAEEDNSIPTRKAMLLQIYVAMKAMPWYTLLPAVSEYMIEHGWTKCYSSLDHFNWFLCLLYIALYLVLVEFMIYWVHKELHDIKFLYKHLHATHHMYNKQNTLSPFAGLAFHPLDGILQAVPHVIALFIVPIHLITHLSLLFLEGIWTASIHDCIHGGNRLESGKFSSLTLGLLSDTMARFSFPCFPNFGGFNQAVTNRGPEISETADNWVSPSDIPLIEPNSKEHRMREAQLGAHTLRSHGMTVARTHMHDWIILVLLVILECVLLIIHPFYRFVGKDMMTDLSYPLKSNTVPIWSVPVYAMLLPLVIFIFIYFRRRDVYDLHHAVLGLLYSVLVTAVLTDAIKNAVGRPRPDFFWRCFPDGKALYDSLGDVICHGDKSVIREGHKSFPSGHTSWSFAGLGFLSLYLSGKIQAFDGKGHVAKLCIVILPLLFAALVGISRVDDYWHHWQDVFAGGLLGLVISTICYLQFFPPPYHTEGWGPYAYFQVLEAARVQGTANGAMQQPPQVDNGEEEDGGFMGLHLVDNPTVRREEDVETGRG
;
A
#
# COMPACT_ATOMS: atom_id res chain seq x y z
N MET A 1 8.77 -26.74 -37.87
CA MET A 1 8.16 -25.66 -38.68
C MET A 1 6.76 -25.31 -38.23
N ALA A 2 5.75 -26.18 -38.37
CA ALA A 2 4.36 -25.82 -38.03
C ALA A 2 4.17 -25.46 -36.53
N ALA A 3 4.78 -26.24 -35.62
CA ALA A 3 4.77 -25.94 -34.19
C ALA A 3 5.53 -24.63 -33.86
N ASP A 4 6.73 -24.45 -34.41
CA ASP A 4 7.56 -23.25 -34.21
C ASP A 4 6.82 -21.98 -34.67
N ASN A 5 6.13 -22.02 -35.81
CA ASN A 5 5.29 -20.92 -36.27
C ASN A 5 4.14 -20.62 -35.30
N ALA A 6 3.51 -21.65 -34.71
CA ALA A 6 2.45 -21.49 -33.72
C ALA A 6 2.96 -20.96 -32.36
N TYR A 7 4.23 -21.20 -32.03
CA TYR A 7 4.90 -20.60 -30.88
C TYR A 7 5.22 -19.12 -31.14
N LEU A 8 5.85 -18.80 -32.28
CA LEU A 8 6.21 -17.42 -32.62
C LEU A 8 5.01 -16.49 -32.81
N MET A 9 3.85 -17.03 -33.24
CA MET A 9 2.61 -16.26 -33.29
C MET A 9 2.16 -15.71 -31.93
N GLN A 10 2.55 -16.31 -30.80
CA GLN A 10 2.19 -15.81 -29.47
C GLN A 10 2.78 -14.40 -29.22
N PHE A 11 4.03 -14.17 -29.65
CA PHE A 11 4.65 -12.83 -29.61
C PHE A 11 3.98 -11.84 -30.57
N VAL A 12 3.53 -12.31 -31.74
CA VAL A 12 2.80 -11.47 -32.71
C VAL A 12 1.41 -11.09 -32.20
N ASP A 13 0.70 -12.01 -31.53
CA ASP A 13 -0.59 -11.74 -30.89
C ASP A 13 -0.45 -10.77 -29.69
N GLU A 14 0.59 -10.95 -28.86
CA GLU A 14 0.88 -10.06 -27.72
C GLU A 14 1.30 -8.65 -28.17
N THR A 15 2.20 -8.53 -29.15
CA THR A 15 2.54 -7.22 -29.76
C THR A 15 1.35 -6.58 -30.48
N SER A 16 0.50 -7.37 -31.15
CA SER A 16 -0.74 -6.87 -31.77
C SER A 16 -1.75 -6.39 -30.72
N PHE A 17 -1.81 -7.04 -29.56
CA PHE A 17 -2.62 -6.61 -28.41
C PHE A 17 -2.11 -5.29 -27.84
N TYR A 18 -0.80 -5.11 -27.68
CA TYR A 18 -0.20 -3.83 -27.30
C TYR A 18 -0.39 -2.73 -28.37
N ASN A 19 -0.30 -3.08 -29.66
CA ASN A 19 -0.56 -2.16 -30.77
C ASN A 19 -2.01 -1.66 -30.70
N ARG A 20 -2.99 -2.55 -30.49
CA ARG A 20 -4.40 -2.16 -30.23
C ARG A 20 -4.52 -1.25 -29.00
N ILE A 21 -3.93 -1.63 -27.85
CA ILE A 21 -4.04 -0.87 -26.58
C ILE A 21 -3.55 0.59 -26.66
N VAL A 22 -2.64 0.94 -27.57
CA VAL A 22 -2.19 2.33 -27.73
C VAL A 22 -2.77 2.97 -28.99
N LEU A 23 -2.75 2.28 -30.13
CA LEU A 23 -3.08 2.88 -31.42
C LEU A 23 -4.58 3.10 -31.61
N SER A 24 -5.44 2.13 -31.26
CA SER A 24 -6.91 2.31 -31.41
C SER A 24 -7.49 3.38 -30.47
N HIS A 25 -6.69 3.86 -29.52
CA HIS A 25 -7.05 4.83 -28.51
C HIS A 25 -6.50 6.24 -28.80
N LEU A 26 -5.38 6.34 -29.52
CA LEU A 26 -4.75 7.61 -29.89
C LEU A 26 -4.95 7.99 -31.36
N LEU A 27 -5.25 7.03 -32.25
CA LEU A 27 -5.39 7.22 -33.69
C LEU A 27 -6.61 6.47 -34.23
N PRO A 28 -7.37 7.05 -35.19
CA PRO A 28 -8.43 6.32 -35.87
C PRO A 28 -7.85 5.18 -36.71
N ALA A 29 -8.54 4.04 -36.71
CA ALA A 29 -8.17 2.78 -37.36
C ALA A 29 -7.55 2.93 -38.76
N ASN A 30 -8.19 3.74 -39.61
CA ASN A 30 -7.80 3.98 -41.00
C ASN A 30 -6.42 4.63 -41.20
N LEU A 31 -5.79 5.17 -40.15
CA LEU A 31 -4.44 5.74 -40.21
C LEU A 31 -3.32 4.76 -39.81
N TRP A 32 -3.64 3.67 -39.11
CA TRP A 32 -2.60 2.78 -38.55
C TRP A 32 -2.80 1.29 -38.87
N GLU A 33 -4.04 0.79 -38.97
CA GLU A 33 -4.30 -0.60 -39.38
C GLU A 33 -3.74 -0.94 -40.77
N PRO A 34 -3.74 -0.03 -41.78
CA PRO A 34 -3.10 -0.29 -43.08
C PRO A 34 -1.57 -0.30 -43.06
N LEU A 35 -0.92 0.05 -41.94
CA LEU A 35 0.53 0.06 -41.84
C LEU A 35 1.06 -1.37 -41.62
N PRO A 36 2.23 -1.74 -42.18
CA PRO A 36 2.94 -2.96 -41.81
C PRO A 36 3.14 -3.06 -40.29
N HIS A 37 3.01 -4.26 -39.72
CA HIS A 37 3.07 -4.51 -38.26
C HIS A 37 4.28 -3.84 -37.58
N PHE A 38 5.47 -3.89 -38.18
CA PHE A 38 6.66 -3.19 -37.69
C PHE A 38 6.46 -1.67 -37.51
N LEU A 39 5.76 -1.02 -38.45
CA LEU A 39 5.44 0.41 -38.37
C LEU A 39 4.29 0.69 -37.39
N GLN A 40 3.37 -0.26 -37.18
CA GLN A 40 2.40 -0.19 -36.07
C GLN A 40 3.15 -0.22 -34.73
N THR A 41 4.02 -1.21 -34.50
CA THR A 41 4.83 -1.35 -33.29
C THR A 41 5.74 -0.14 -33.06
N TRP A 42 6.34 0.44 -34.12
CA TRP A 42 7.10 1.69 -34.02
C TRP A 42 6.23 2.87 -33.59
N LEU A 43 5.07 3.04 -34.21
CA LEU A 43 4.13 4.13 -33.91
C LEU A 43 3.55 3.97 -32.50
N ARG A 44 3.30 2.73 -32.06
CA ARG A 44 2.89 2.38 -30.69
C ARG A 44 3.94 2.84 -29.69
N ASN A 45 5.19 2.42 -29.90
CA ASN A 45 6.31 2.77 -29.02
C ASN A 45 6.59 4.28 -29.03
N TYR A 46 6.55 4.93 -30.19
CA TYR A 46 6.72 6.38 -30.30
C TYR A 46 5.69 7.16 -29.48
N LEU A 47 4.39 6.84 -29.64
CA LEU A 47 3.32 7.52 -28.92
C LEU A 47 3.33 7.20 -27.42
N ALA A 48 3.49 5.93 -27.04
CA ALA A 48 3.55 5.51 -25.64
C ALA A 48 4.76 6.11 -24.90
N GLY A 49 5.95 6.06 -25.50
CA GLY A 49 7.17 6.64 -24.93
C GLY A 49 7.10 8.16 -24.80
N THR A 50 6.52 8.85 -25.79
CA THR A 50 6.28 10.29 -25.73
C THR A 50 5.33 10.66 -24.59
N LEU A 51 4.22 9.93 -24.44
CA LEU A 51 3.28 10.15 -23.33
C LEU A 51 3.93 9.87 -21.98
N LEU A 52 4.66 8.76 -21.84
CA LEU A 52 5.34 8.39 -20.59
C LEU A 52 6.38 9.45 -20.17
N TYR A 53 7.18 9.94 -21.12
CA TYR A 53 8.16 11.02 -20.88
C TYR A 53 7.50 12.32 -20.40
N PHE A 54 6.43 12.77 -21.07
CA PHE A 54 5.74 14.00 -20.64
C PHE A 54 4.99 13.84 -19.32
N ILE A 55 4.33 12.70 -19.07
CA ILE A 55 3.59 12.44 -17.83
C ILE A 55 4.55 12.32 -16.64
N SER A 56 5.59 11.48 -16.74
CA SER A 56 6.56 11.30 -15.64
C SER A 56 7.35 12.57 -15.34
N GLY A 57 7.85 13.26 -16.37
CA GLY A 57 8.56 14.53 -16.22
C GLY A 57 7.67 15.64 -15.64
N PHE A 58 6.40 15.73 -16.04
CA PHE A 58 5.46 16.69 -15.48
C PHE A 58 5.15 16.39 -14.00
N LEU A 59 4.83 15.13 -13.65
CA LEU A 59 4.50 14.74 -12.29
C LEU A 59 5.67 14.98 -11.32
N TRP A 60 6.91 14.66 -11.72
CA TRP A 60 8.09 14.97 -10.93
C TRP A 60 8.34 16.48 -10.81
N CYS A 61 8.30 17.24 -11.92
CA CYS A 61 8.45 18.70 -11.85
C CYS A 61 7.39 19.36 -10.96
N PHE A 62 6.14 18.89 -10.99
CA PHE A 62 5.06 19.37 -10.14
C PHE A 62 5.27 19.00 -8.66
N TYR A 63 5.63 17.75 -8.37
CA TYR A 63 5.91 17.32 -7.00
C TYR A 63 7.07 18.11 -6.37
N ILE A 64 8.17 18.26 -7.10
CA ILE A 64 9.41 18.86 -6.60
C ILE A 64 9.33 20.38 -6.58
N TYR A 65 9.07 21.02 -7.73
CA TYR A 65 9.15 22.49 -7.85
C TYR A 65 7.90 23.21 -7.35
N TYR A 66 6.75 22.53 -7.23
CA TYR A 66 5.50 23.16 -6.78
C TYR A 66 5.04 22.68 -5.39
N LEU A 67 4.91 21.37 -5.16
CA LEU A 67 4.41 20.84 -3.87
C LEU A 67 5.46 20.78 -2.75
N LYS A 68 6.73 20.56 -3.07
CA LYS A 68 7.80 20.29 -2.09
C LYS A 68 9.07 21.13 -2.24
N ILE A 69 8.97 22.28 -2.92
CA ILE A 69 10.07 23.25 -3.12
C ILE A 69 10.90 23.49 -1.86
N ASN A 70 10.27 23.87 -0.75
CA ASN A 70 10.94 24.20 0.51
C ASN A 70 11.54 22.98 1.27
N VAL A 71 11.45 21.77 0.71
CA VAL A 71 11.96 20.52 1.31
C VAL A 71 13.17 19.98 0.54
N TYR A 72 13.16 20.09 -0.79
CA TYR A 72 14.17 19.42 -1.63
C TYR A 72 15.17 20.36 -2.32
N LEU A 73 14.86 21.65 -2.50
CA LEU A 73 15.71 22.56 -3.28
C LEU A 73 15.83 23.97 -2.67
N PRO A 74 17.03 24.58 -2.66
CA PRO A 74 17.17 26.01 -2.47
C PRO A 74 16.36 26.80 -3.51
N LYS A 75 15.83 27.97 -3.13
CA LYS A 75 14.95 28.76 -4.00
C LYS A 75 15.58 29.17 -5.34
N ASP A 76 16.90 29.30 -5.38
CA ASP A 76 17.68 29.70 -6.56
C ASP A 76 18.13 28.50 -7.44
N ALA A 77 17.80 27.27 -7.05
CA ALA A 77 18.20 26.05 -7.74
C ALA A 77 17.19 25.55 -8.81
N ILE A 78 16.08 26.27 -9.05
CA ILE A 78 15.04 25.81 -9.98
C ILE A 78 15.46 26.06 -11.45
N PRO A 79 15.36 25.06 -12.34
CA PRO A 79 15.62 25.23 -13.77
C PRO A 79 14.72 26.26 -14.43
N THR A 80 15.32 27.14 -15.23
CA THR A 80 14.54 28.12 -15.99
C THR A 80 13.66 27.44 -17.05
N ILE A 81 12.49 28.02 -17.35
CA ILE A 81 11.58 27.53 -18.41
C ILE A 81 12.30 27.42 -19.77
N LYS A 82 13.32 28.26 -20.02
CA LYS A 82 14.16 28.17 -21.23
C LYS A 82 15.02 26.89 -21.25
N ALA A 83 15.59 26.48 -20.11
CA ALA A 83 16.36 25.25 -20.00
C ALA A 83 15.48 24.00 -20.17
N MET A 84 14.33 23.95 -19.48
CA MET A 84 13.39 22.82 -19.58
C MET A 84 12.83 22.67 -21.02
N ARG A 85 12.46 23.78 -21.68
CA ARG A 85 12.04 23.74 -23.10
C ARG A 85 13.14 23.27 -24.04
N LEU A 86 14.41 23.58 -23.74
CA LEU A 86 15.54 23.09 -24.53
C LEU A 86 15.74 21.58 -24.35
N GLN A 87 15.62 21.07 -23.12
CA GLN A 87 15.67 19.63 -22.81
C GLN A 87 14.57 18.87 -23.55
N MET A 88 13.32 19.34 -23.44
CA MET A 88 12.19 18.79 -24.20
C MET A 88 12.44 18.78 -25.72
N PHE A 89 13.01 19.86 -26.27
CA PHE A 89 13.27 19.96 -27.72
C PHE A 89 14.39 19.02 -28.20
N VAL A 90 15.42 18.77 -27.37
CA VAL A 90 16.46 17.77 -27.67
C VAL A 90 15.88 16.36 -27.57
N ALA A 91 15.18 16.05 -26.47
CA ALA A 91 14.54 14.74 -26.28
C ALA A 91 13.55 14.41 -27.41
N MET A 92 12.65 15.33 -27.78
CA MET A 92 11.67 15.09 -28.86
C MET A 92 12.28 14.94 -30.25
N LYS A 93 13.50 15.43 -30.50
CA LYS A 93 14.23 15.14 -31.75
C LYS A 93 14.79 13.73 -31.80
N ALA A 94 15.04 13.13 -30.63
CA ALA A 94 15.67 11.82 -30.51
C ALA A 94 14.67 10.70 -30.18
N MET A 95 13.52 11.02 -29.59
CA MET A 95 12.42 10.11 -29.28
C MET A 95 12.06 9.14 -30.43
N PRO A 96 11.94 9.56 -31.71
CA PRO A 96 11.60 8.65 -32.82
C PRO A 96 12.66 7.55 -33.06
N TRP A 97 13.91 7.79 -32.64
CA TRP A 97 15.03 6.85 -32.75
C TRP A 97 15.13 5.97 -31.51
N TYR A 98 14.91 6.52 -30.31
CA TYR A 98 14.86 5.71 -29.08
C TYR A 98 13.76 4.66 -29.16
N THR A 99 12.59 4.98 -29.73
CA THR A 99 11.47 4.03 -29.87
C THR A 99 11.62 3.08 -31.06
N LEU A 100 12.61 3.30 -31.93
CA LEU A 100 12.97 2.36 -32.99
C LEU A 100 13.73 1.15 -32.46
N LEU A 101 14.59 1.31 -31.45
CA LEU A 101 15.40 0.20 -30.93
C LEU A 101 14.53 -0.90 -30.25
N PRO A 102 13.56 -0.60 -29.36
CA PRO A 102 12.60 -1.58 -28.87
C PRO A 102 11.77 -2.24 -29.97
N THR A 103 11.38 -1.48 -31.01
CA THR A 103 10.64 -2.04 -32.14
C THR A 103 11.47 -3.04 -32.95
N VAL A 104 12.77 -2.78 -33.08
CA VAL A 104 13.71 -3.72 -33.69
C VAL A 104 13.88 -4.97 -32.82
N SER A 105 14.00 -4.84 -31.49
CA SER A 105 14.09 -6.02 -30.62
C SER A 105 12.79 -6.83 -30.59
N GLU A 106 11.62 -6.19 -30.57
CA GLU A 106 10.32 -6.86 -30.74
C GLU A 106 10.25 -7.66 -32.04
N SER A 107 10.62 -7.07 -33.19
CA SER A 107 10.59 -7.83 -34.44
C SER A 107 11.71 -8.87 -34.58
N MET A 108 12.75 -8.83 -33.74
CA MET A 108 13.69 -9.95 -33.59
C MET A 108 13.08 -11.08 -32.75
N ILE A 109 12.27 -10.77 -31.74
CA ILE A 109 11.54 -11.74 -30.90
C ILE A 109 10.44 -12.43 -31.73
N GLU A 110 9.61 -11.68 -32.45
CA GLU A 110 8.58 -12.18 -33.38
C GLU A 110 9.13 -13.18 -34.41
N ARG A 111 10.42 -13.04 -34.78
CA ARG A 111 11.12 -13.89 -35.76
C ARG A 111 11.90 -15.05 -35.14
N GLY A 112 11.88 -15.20 -33.81
CA GLY A 112 12.63 -16.23 -33.10
C GLY A 112 14.14 -16.08 -33.16
N TRP A 113 14.66 -14.84 -33.28
CA TRP A 113 16.11 -14.59 -33.32
C TRP A 113 16.74 -14.53 -31.92
N THR A 114 15.94 -14.33 -30.88
CA THR A 114 16.36 -14.17 -29.49
C THR A 114 16.03 -15.40 -28.65
N LYS A 115 16.46 -15.40 -27.38
CA LYS A 115 16.07 -16.39 -26.36
C LYS A 115 14.82 -15.97 -25.57
N CYS A 116 13.99 -15.08 -26.12
CA CYS A 116 12.75 -14.71 -25.44
C CYS A 116 11.78 -15.88 -25.38
N PHE A 117 11.03 -15.97 -24.28
CA PHE A 117 9.98 -16.97 -24.09
C PHE A 117 8.64 -16.31 -23.73
N ALA A 118 7.54 -16.95 -24.10
CA ALA A 118 6.19 -16.38 -24.05
C ALA A 118 5.50 -16.60 -22.69
N SER A 119 5.90 -17.61 -21.92
CA SER A 119 5.29 -17.96 -20.65
C SER A 119 6.31 -18.33 -19.57
N ILE A 120 6.12 -17.78 -18.37
CA ILE A 120 6.89 -18.13 -17.16
C ILE A 120 6.78 -19.64 -16.83
N GLY A 121 5.74 -20.33 -17.33
CA GLY A 121 5.59 -21.77 -17.19
C GLY A 121 6.66 -22.61 -17.92
N GLU A 122 7.33 -22.06 -18.94
CA GLU A 122 8.31 -22.81 -19.76
C GLU A 122 9.60 -23.15 -19.01
N PHE A 123 10.05 -22.26 -18.13
CA PHE A 123 11.25 -22.44 -17.29
C PHE A 123 10.95 -22.48 -15.79
N GLY A 124 9.74 -22.09 -15.39
CA GLY A 124 9.32 -22.01 -13.99
C GLY A 124 9.89 -20.80 -13.25
N TRP A 125 9.21 -20.42 -12.16
CA TRP A 125 9.47 -19.19 -11.40
C TRP A 125 10.91 -19.03 -10.89
N ILE A 126 11.59 -20.14 -10.53
CA ILE A 126 12.96 -20.07 -10.00
C ILE A 126 13.94 -19.63 -11.10
N LEU A 127 13.90 -20.27 -12.27
CA LEU A 127 14.76 -19.88 -13.40
C LEU A 127 14.37 -18.50 -13.94
N TYR A 128 13.08 -18.15 -13.96
CA TYR A 128 12.63 -16.80 -14.29
C TYR A 128 13.31 -15.71 -13.43
N PHE A 129 13.35 -15.86 -12.09
CA PHE A 129 14.04 -14.89 -11.23
C PHE A 129 15.57 -14.93 -11.39
N VAL A 130 16.17 -16.11 -11.58
CA VAL A 130 17.62 -16.24 -11.86
C VAL A 130 18.00 -15.54 -13.17
N TYR A 131 17.21 -15.73 -14.24
CA TYR A 131 17.45 -15.08 -15.52
C TYR A 131 17.24 -13.56 -15.46
N ILE A 132 16.25 -13.06 -14.71
CA ILE A 132 16.12 -11.62 -14.45
C ILE A 132 17.35 -11.06 -13.75
N ALA A 133 17.88 -11.75 -12.73
CA ALA A 133 19.09 -11.32 -12.04
C ALA A 133 20.32 -11.31 -12.98
N ILE A 134 20.48 -12.34 -13.83
CA ILE A 134 21.56 -12.39 -14.83
C ILE A 134 21.40 -11.30 -15.89
N TYR A 135 20.18 -11.07 -16.37
CA TYR A 135 19.85 -10.01 -17.33
C TYR A 135 20.19 -8.63 -16.76
N LEU A 136 19.76 -8.32 -15.53
CA LEU A 136 20.05 -7.06 -14.87
C LEU A 136 21.56 -6.86 -14.63
N VAL A 137 22.29 -7.89 -14.21
CA VAL A 137 23.76 -7.82 -14.05
C VAL A 137 24.47 -7.59 -15.39
N PHE A 138 24.01 -8.23 -16.46
CA PHE A 138 24.56 -8.03 -17.81
C PHE A 138 24.30 -6.62 -18.34
N VAL A 139 23.07 -6.12 -18.16
CA VAL A 139 22.67 -4.75 -18.52
C VAL A 139 23.48 -3.73 -17.74
N GLU A 140 23.53 -3.84 -16.41
CA GLU A 140 24.26 -2.90 -15.53
C GLU A 140 25.75 -2.80 -15.93
N PHE A 141 26.36 -3.94 -16.28
CA PHE A 141 27.73 -4.00 -16.79
C PHE A 141 27.87 -3.34 -18.16
N GLY A 142 27.00 -3.69 -19.11
CA GLY A 142 27.06 -3.16 -20.48
C GLY A 142 26.81 -1.65 -20.54
N ILE A 143 25.86 -1.13 -19.78
CA ILE A 143 25.54 0.30 -19.75
C ILE A 143 26.66 1.08 -19.06
N TYR A 144 27.21 0.58 -17.94
CA TYR A 144 28.38 1.19 -17.28
C TYR A 144 29.54 1.40 -18.27
N TRP A 145 29.89 0.38 -19.06
CA TRP A 145 30.99 0.49 -20.03
C TRP A 145 30.65 1.39 -21.21
N MET A 146 29.45 1.31 -21.79
CA MET A 146 29.02 2.21 -22.87
C MET A 146 29.05 3.68 -22.43
N HIS A 147 28.47 3.98 -21.27
CA HIS A 147 28.41 5.31 -20.68
C HIS A 147 29.80 5.86 -20.32
N ARG A 148 30.70 5.00 -19.82
CA ARG A 148 32.10 5.35 -19.57
C ARG A 148 32.90 5.58 -20.86
N GLU A 149 32.73 4.75 -21.88
CA GLU A 149 33.40 4.93 -23.18
C GLU A 149 32.94 6.22 -23.88
N LEU A 150 31.66 6.60 -23.74
CA LEU A 150 31.12 7.90 -24.15
C LEU A 150 31.82 9.10 -23.50
N HIS A 151 32.52 8.91 -22.36
CA HIS A 151 33.40 9.91 -21.74
C HIS A 151 34.88 9.75 -22.12
N ASP A 152 35.45 8.55 -21.95
CA ASP A 152 36.88 8.30 -22.14
C ASP A 152 37.31 8.45 -23.62
N ILE A 153 36.42 8.15 -24.58
CA ILE A 153 36.69 8.26 -26.02
C ILE A 153 36.30 9.65 -26.55
N LYS A 154 37.28 10.55 -26.64
CA LYS A 154 37.10 11.98 -27.02
C LYS A 154 36.17 12.25 -28.22
N PRO A 155 36.19 11.49 -29.33
CA PRO A 155 35.20 11.65 -30.40
C PRO A 155 33.75 11.38 -29.97
N LEU A 156 33.50 10.31 -29.21
CA LEU A 156 32.17 9.95 -28.73
C LEU A 156 31.65 11.04 -27.78
N TYR A 157 32.50 11.49 -26.84
CA TYR A 157 32.16 12.62 -25.97
C TYR A 157 31.82 13.86 -26.80
N LYS A 158 32.73 14.33 -27.66
CA LYS A 158 32.58 15.60 -28.38
C LYS A 158 31.35 15.66 -29.29
N TYR A 159 31.00 14.55 -29.95
CA TYR A 159 29.96 14.55 -31.01
C TYR A 159 28.64 13.93 -30.58
N LEU A 160 28.61 13.09 -29.54
CA LEU A 160 27.38 12.43 -29.05
C LEU A 160 27.05 12.94 -27.65
N HIS A 161 27.92 12.66 -26.67
CA HIS A 161 27.59 12.74 -25.25
C HIS A 161 27.67 14.16 -24.65
N ALA A 162 28.47 15.06 -25.24
CA ALA A 162 28.59 16.44 -24.80
C ALA A 162 27.26 17.21 -24.84
N THR A 163 26.26 16.74 -25.61
CA THR A 163 24.89 17.32 -25.61
C THR A 163 24.16 17.06 -24.30
N HIS A 164 24.32 15.86 -23.71
CA HIS A 164 23.79 15.52 -22.39
C HIS A 164 24.33 16.47 -21.32
N HIS A 165 25.65 16.72 -21.39
CA HIS A 165 26.40 17.55 -20.45
C HIS A 165 26.24 19.07 -20.62
N ILE A 166 25.37 19.54 -21.52
CA ILE A 166 24.98 20.95 -21.59
C ILE A 166 24.22 21.39 -20.31
N TYR A 167 23.63 20.44 -19.58
CA TYR A 167 22.82 20.68 -18.38
C TYR A 167 23.61 20.51 -17.06
N ASN A 168 24.94 20.64 -17.11
CA ASN A 168 25.91 20.45 -16.01
C ASN A 168 25.81 21.40 -14.80
N LYS A 169 24.67 22.06 -14.56
CA LYS A 169 24.46 22.91 -13.39
C LYS A 169 23.19 22.49 -12.65
N GLN A 170 23.24 22.53 -11.33
CA GLN A 170 22.11 22.19 -10.47
C GLN A 170 20.87 23.08 -10.70
N ASN A 171 21.05 24.28 -11.28
CA ASN A 171 19.97 25.18 -11.71
C ASN A 171 19.65 25.12 -13.23
N THR A 172 20.09 24.08 -13.93
CA THR A 172 19.67 23.78 -15.31
C THR A 172 19.19 22.33 -15.48
N LEU A 173 19.59 21.38 -14.64
CA LEU A 173 19.14 19.98 -14.67
C LEU A 173 17.69 19.83 -14.18
N SER A 174 16.87 19.07 -14.90
CA SER A 174 15.48 18.75 -14.52
C SER A 174 15.13 17.31 -14.94
N PRO A 175 14.01 16.71 -14.46
CA PRO A 175 13.53 15.41 -14.94
C PRO A 175 13.46 15.28 -16.48
N PHE A 176 13.20 16.39 -17.20
CA PHE A 176 13.18 16.40 -18.67
C PHE A 176 14.56 16.25 -19.33
N ALA A 177 15.66 16.41 -18.58
CA ALA A 177 17.02 16.15 -19.05
C ALA A 177 17.28 14.65 -19.30
N GLY A 178 16.48 13.76 -18.69
CA GLY A 178 16.72 12.31 -18.68
C GLY A 178 16.72 11.59 -20.03
N LEU A 179 16.19 12.22 -21.09
CA LEU A 179 16.30 11.73 -22.48
C LEU A 179 16.92 12.78 -23.44
N ALA A 180 17.49 13.85 -22.90
CA ALA A 180 17.99 15.01 -23.65
C ALA A 180 19.45 14.85 -24.14
N PHE A 181 19.76 13.68 -24.71
CA PHE A 181 21.04 13.35 -25.34
C PHE A 181 20.92 13.22 -26.87
N HIS A 182 22.02 12.88 -27.55
CA HIS A 182 22.03 12.65 -28.99
C HIS A 182 21.37 11.29 -29.34
N PRO A 183 20.66 11.12 -30.47
CA PRO A 183 19.96 9.87 -30.78
C PRO A 183 20.84 8.60 -30.70
N VAL A 184 22.08 8.69 -31.18
CA VAL A 184 23.04 7.58 -31.17
C VAL A 184 23.63 7.32 -29.79
N ASP A 185 23.69 8.32 -28.91
CA ASP A 185 24.15 8.19 -27.52
C ASP A 185 23.19 7.28 -26.74
N GLY A 186 21.89 7.60 -26.79
CA GLY A 186 20.84 6.77 -26.19
C GLY A 186 20.77 5.36 -26.77
N ILE A 187 20.99 5.20 -28.09
CA ILE A 187 21.06 3.86 -28.71
C ILE A 187 22.25 3.06 -28.19
N LEU A 188 23.45 3.67 -28.06
CA LEU A 188 24.62 2.98 -27.50
C LEU A 188 24.40 2.56 -26.05
N GLN A 189 23.78 3.42 -25.23
CA GLN A 189 23.44 3.09 -23.85
C GLN A 189 22.31 2.05 -23.74
N ALA A 190 21.35 2.00 -24.67
CA ALA A 190 20.25 1.02 -24.63
C ALA A 190 20.57 -0.33 -25.31
N VAL A 191 21.57 -0.39 -26.20
CA VAL A 191 21.97 -1.62 -26.92
C VAL A 191 22.28 -2.84 -26.01
N PRO A 192 22.87 -2.70 -24.81
CA PRO A 192 23.03 -3.81 -23.86
C PRO A 192 21.73 -4.59 -23.55
N HIS A 193 20.57 -3.91 -23.47
CA HIS A 193 19.27 -4.56 -23.30
C HIS A 193 18.93 -5.50 -24.47
N VAL A 194 19.25 -5.08 -25.71
CA VAL A 194 18.99 -5.87 -26.92
C VAL A 194 19.99 -7.03 -27.05
N ILE A 195 21.27 -6.81 -26.70
CA ILE A 195 22.29 -7.87 -26.69
C ILE A 195 21.93 -8.95 -25.66
N ALA A 196 21.42 -8.56 -24.48
CA ALA A 196 21.01 -9.49 -23.44
C ALA A 196 20.00 -10.55 -23.94
N LEU A 197 19.09 -10.18 -24.85
CA LEU A 197 18.09 -11.08 -25.44
C LEU A 197 18.67 -12.29 -26.20
N PHE A 198 19.88 -12.16 -26.74
CA PHE A 198 20.56 -13.26 -27.44
C PHE A 198 21.35 -14.17 -26.48
N ILE A 199 21.62 -13.69 -25.26
CA ILE A 199 22.51 -14.36 -24.30
C ILE A 199 21.69 -15.02 -23.19
N VAL A 200 20.74 -14.30 -22.60
CA VAL A 200 19.95 -14.68 -21.43
C VAL A 200 18.51 -14.97 -21.85
N PRO A 201 17.92 -16.14 -21.51
CA PRO A 201 16.50 -16.38 -21.74
C PRO A 201 15.66 -15.43 -20.89
N ILE A 202 14.73 -14.68 -21.48
CA ILE A 202 13.93 -13.70 -20.75
C ILE A 202 12.45 -13.73 -21.18
N HIS A 203 11.55 -13.54 -20.23
CA HIS A 203 10.12 -13.49 -20.48
C HIS A 203 9.76 -12.21 -21.25
N PHE A 204 9.01 -12.33 -22.35
CA PHE A 204 8.79 -11.20 -23.27
C PHE A 204 8.15 -9.98 -22.60
N THR A 205 7.00 -10.15 -21.93
CA THR A 205 6.32 -9.06 -21.19
C THR A 205 7.24 -8.42 -20.14
N THR A 206 8.16 -9.20 -19.55
CA THR A 206 9.10 -8.71 -18.52
C THR A 206 10.21 -7.85 -19.14
N HIS A 207 10.70 -8.18 -20.33
CA HIS A 207 11.62 -7.30 -21.08
C HIS A 207 10.95 -5.95 -21.41
N ILE A 208 9.72 -5.97 -21.92
CA ILE A 208 8.95 -4.74 -22.19
C ILE A 208 8.71 -3.93 -20.90
N GLY A 209 8.37 -4.60 -19.78
CA GLY A 209 8.21 -3.98 -18.48
C GLY A 209 9.48 -3.34 -17.92
N LEU A 210 10.66 -3.94 -18.18
CA LEU A 210 11.95 -3.38 -17.80
C LEU A 210 12.27 -2.09 -18.58
N LEU A 211 12.06 -2.08 -19.89
CA LEU A 211 12.20 -0.87 -20.72
C LEU A 211 11.21 0.25 -20.30
N PHE A 212 9.99 -0.10 -19.89
CA PHE A 212 9.04 0.86 -19.33
C PHE A 212 9.54 1.46 -18.00
N MET A 213 10.12 0.64 -17.11
CA MET A 213 10.71 1.12 -15.86
C MET A 213 11.98 1.96 -16.09
N GLU A 214 12.81 1.64 -17.09
CA GLU A 214 13.95 2.46 -17.52
C GLU A 214 13.52 3.88 -17.93
N ALA A 215 12.43 4.02 -18.70
CA ALA A 215 11.90 5.32 -19.09
C ALA A 215 11.36 6.17 -17.92
N ILE A 216 11.01 5.56 -16.78
CA ILE A 216 10.71 6.26 -15.53
C ILE A 216 11.98 6.55 -14.74
N TRP A 217 12.92 5.60 -14.72
CA TRP A 217 14.21 5.68 -14.03
C TRP A 217 15.06 6.86 -14.52
N THR A 218 15.16 7.02 -15.84
CA THR A 218 15.88 8.14 -16.48
C THR A 218 15.35 9.51 -16.03
N ALA A 219 14.04 9.66 -15.76
CA ALA A 219 13.48 10.90 -15.21
C ALA A 219 13.86 11.10 -13.73
N ASN A 220 13.83 10.05 -12.92
CA ASN A 220 14.15 10.10 -11.48
C ASN A 220 15.64 10.40 -11.22
N ILE A 221 16.58 9.80 -11.97
CA ILE A 221 18.03 10.10 -11.75
C ILE A 221 18.44 11.53 -12.20
N HIS A 222 17.52 12.30 -12.81
CA HIS A 222 17.71 13.70 -13.19
C HIS A 222 16.83 14.68 -12.38
N ASP A 223 16.14 14.21 -11.34
CA ASP A 223 15.19 15.02 -10.56
C ASP A 223 15.83 15.88 -9.45
N CYS A 224 17.15 15.73 -9.27
CA CYS A 224 18.00 16.38 -8.27
C CYS A 224 17.74 15.98 -6.80
N ILE A 225 16.94 14.94 -6.52
CA ILE A 225 16.69 14.43 -5.16
C ILE A 225 17.62 13.25 -4.85
N HIS A 226 18.51 13.44 -3.87
CA HIS A 226 19.31 12.34 -3.34
C HIS A 226 18.54 11.54 -2.27
N GLY A 227 18.03 10.37 -2.62
CA GLY A 227 17.25 9.50 -1.72
C GLY A 227 18.04 8.80 -0.60
N ASN A 228 19.38 8.83 -0.62
CA ASN A 228 20.28 8.17 0.34
C ASN A 228 19.97 6.67 0.58
N ILE A 229 19.94 5.89 -0.51
CA ILE A 229 19.76 4.43 -0.47
C ILE A 229 20.97 3.78 -1.14
N TRP A 230 21.83 3.14 -0.37
CA TRP A 230 22.95 2.34 -0.91
C TRP A 230 22.46 0.92 -1.27
N PRO A 231 22.84 0.31 -2.41
CA PRO A 231 23.77 0.78 -3.45
C PRO A 231 23.05 1.31 -4.71
N VAL A 232 22.01 2.15 -4.56
CA VAL A 232 21.15 2.59 -5.67
C VAL A 232 21.70 3.86 -6.34
N MET A 233 21.65 3.92 -7.69
CA MET A 233 22.07 5.10 -8.46
C MET A 233 21.00 6.22 -8.39
N GLY A 234 20.93 6.92 -7.26
CA GLY A 234 20.04 8.07 -7.08
C GLY A 234 20.60 9.38 -7.65
N ALA A 235 19.74 10.37 -7.91
CA ALA A 235 20.08 11.60 -8.63
C ALA A 235 21.27 12.41 -8.09
N GLY A 236 21.60 12.31 -6.80
CA GLY A 236 22.81 12.92 -6.24
C GLY A 236 24.12 12.36 -6.83
N TYR A 237 24.20 11.05 -7.07
CA TYR A 237 25.37 10.43 -7.70
C TYR A 237 25.49 10.89 -9.16
N HIS A 238 24.38 10.91 -9.90
CA HIS A 238 24.34 11.35 -11.30
C HIS A 238 24.57 12.87 -11.45
N THR A 239 24.22 13.67 -10.44
CA THR A 239 24.58 15.10 -10.39
C THR A 239 26.10 15.29 -10.30
N ILE A 240 26.80 14.45 -9.51
CA ILE A 240 28.28 14.44 -9.44
C ILE A 240 28.91 13.94 -10.76
N HIS A 241 28.27 13.01 -11.46
CA HIS A 241 28.68 12.62 -12.81
C HIS A 241 28.66 13.84 -13.76
N HIS A 242 27.53 14.57 -13.79
CA HIS A 242 27.36 15.77 -14.63
C HIS A 242 28.29 16.95 -14.31
N THR A 243 28.81 17.07 -13.07
CA THR A 243 29.74 18.14 -12.70
C THR A 243 31.21 17.76 -12.85
N THR A 244 31.56 16.46 -12.68
CA THR A 244 32.95 16.00 -12.66
C THR A 244 33.40 15.24 -13.92
N TYR A 245 32.47 14.73 -14.72
CA TYR A 245 32.69 13.98 -15.97
C TYR A 245 33.60 12.74 -15.86
N LYS A 246 33.81 12.22 -14.65
CA LYS A 246 34.81 11.17 -14.37
C LYS A 246 34.36 10.08 -13.40
N HIS A 247 33.14 10.18 -12.89
CA HIS A 247 32.63 9.36 -11.79
C HIS A 247 31.17 8.98 -12.06
N ASN A 248 30.67 7.98 -11.33
CA ASN A 248 29.26 7.60 -11.24
C ASN A 248 28.60 7.32 -12.62
N TYR A 249 29.06 6.28 -13.31
CA TYR A 249 28.57 5.86 -14.64
C TYR A 249 27.50 4.76 -14.64
N GLY A 250 27.26 4.11 -13.50
CA GLY A 250 26.29 3.00 -13.36
C GLY A 250 24.84 3.38 -13.69
N HIS A 251 23.98 2.38 -13.85
CA HIS A 251 22.65 2.57 -14.43
C HIS A 251 21.56 2.53 -13.35
N TYR A 252 21.25 1.36 -12.78
CA TYR A 252 20.35 1.24 -11.62
C TYR A 252 21.11 1.32 -10.29
N THR A 253 22.41 1.02 -10.28
CA THR A 253 23.22 0.87 -9.08
C THR A 253 24.55 1.62 -9.16
N ILE A 254 25.16 1.87 -7.99
CA ILE A 254 26.55 2.34 -7.89
C ILE A 254 27.55 1.17 -7.77
N TRP A 255 27.13 -0.07 -8.04
CA TRP A 255 27.94 -1.26 -7.81
C TRP A 255 29.13 -1.37 -8.79
N MET A 256 28.91 -1.05 -10.07
CA MET A 256 29.98 -1.03 -11.07
C MET A 256 30.99 0.09 -10.79
N ASP A 257 30.52 1.27 -10.38
CA ASP A 257 31.39 2.39 -9.99
C ASP A 257 32.26 2.06 -8.77
N TRP A 258 31.68 1.37 -7.78
CA TRP A 258 32.44 0.87 -6.63
C TRP A 258 33.49 -0.17 -7.06
N MET A 259 33.12 -1.11 -7.92
CA MET A 259 34.00 -2.18 -8.39
C MET A 259 35.18 -1.68 -9.24
N PHE A 260 34.93 -0.69 -10.12
CA PHE A 260 35.91 -0.16 -11.07
C PHE A 260 36.54 1.18 -10.65
N GLY A 261 36.29 1.63 -9.40
CA GLY A 261 36.95 2.78 -8.79
C GLY A 261 36.51 4.14 -9.33
N SER A 262 35.33 4.23 -9.96
CA SER A 262 34.73 5.50 -10.43
C SER A 262 33.64 6.05 -9.49
N LEU A 263 33.39 5.43 -8.34
CA LEU A 263 32.43 5.93 -7.35
C LEU A 263 32.93 7.21 -6.65
N LYS A 264 32.07 8.24 -6.62
CA LYS A 264 32.21 9.40 -5.75
C LYS A 264 30.89 9.68 -5.00
N ASP A 265 30.94 9.67 -3.68
CA ASP A 265 29.79 9.78 -2.79
C ASP A 265 29.34 11.24 -2.56
N PRO A 266 28.04 11.59 -2.74
CA PRO A 266 27.49 12.90 -2.43
C PRO A 266 27.70 13.39 -1.00
N LEU A 267 27.72 12.49 -0.02
CA LEU A 267 27.82 12.86 1.40
C LEU A 267 29.21 13.39 1.77
N LEU A 268 30.24 13.02 1.01
CA LEU A 268 31.62 13.48 1.25
C LEU A 268 31.88 14.89 0.74
N GLU A 269 31.18 15.34 -0.32
CA GLU A 269 31.33 16.73 -0.82
C GLU A 269 30.80 17.78 0.17
N GLU A 270 29.84 17.42 1.03
CA GLU A 270 29.37 18.33 2.07
C GLU A 270 30.47 18.68 3.09
N ASP A 271 31.28 17.70 3.49
CA ASP A 271 32.33 17.92 4.49
C ASP A 271 33.62 18.47 3.87
N ASP A 272 33.97 18.09 2.63
CA ASP A 272 35.06 18.74 1.88
C ASP A 272 34.77 20.23 1.65
N ASN A 273 33.51 20.63 1.37
CA ASN A 273 33.13 22.05 1.26
C ASN A 273 33.19 22.80 2.61
N LYS A 274 32.90 22.13 3.73
CA LYS A 274 33.03 22.69 5.09
C LYS A 274 34.50 22.85 5.52
N ASP A 275 35.42 22.05 4.98
CA ASP A 275 36.85 22.15 5.29
C ASP A 275 37.60 23.06 4.30
N SER A 276 37.20 23.10 3.02
CA SER A 276 37.76 24.03 2.04
C SER A 276 37.40 25.49 2.33
N SER A 277 36.19 25.76 2.82
CA SER A 277 35.78 27.10 3.29
C SER A 277 36.62 27.57 4.49
N LYS A 278 36.82 26.71 5.50
CA LYS A 278 37.74 26.98 6.62
C LYS A 278 39.19 27.18 6.17
N LYS A 279 39.66 26.42 5.17
CA LYS A 279 41.00 26.57 4.58
C LYS A 279 41.17 27.85 3.76
N ALA A 280 40.08 28.46 3.27
CA ALA A 280 40.11 29.76 2.60
C ALA A 280 40.28 30.91 3.61
N GLU A 281 39.51 30.91 4.71
CA GLU A 281 39.67 31.90 5.79
C GLU A 281 41.05 31.80 6.48
N ALA A 282 41.60 30.59 6.58
CA ALA A 282 42.91 30.35 7.18
C ALA A 282 44.14 30.69 6.28
N ARG A 283 43.96 31.29 5.08
CA ARG A 283 45.08 31.49 4.13
C ARG A 283 45.07 32.81 3.36
N ILE A 284 44.93 33.94 4.06
CA ILE A 284 45.32 35.27 3.53
C ILE A 284 46.57 35.76 4.30
N PRO A 285 47.76 35.79 3.68
CA PRO A 285 48.99 36.23 4.35
C PRO A 285 49.13 37.77 4.37
N SER A 286 49.75 38.29 5.43
CA SER A 286 50.04 39.72 5.59
C SER A 286 51.22 40.18 4.74
N VAL A 287 50.96 40.93 3.67
CA VAL A 287 51.98 41.70 2.94
C VAL A 287 51.39 43.06 2.57
N GLY A 288 52.08 44.14 2.92
CA GLY A 288 51.74 45.50 2.48
C GLY A 288 52.77 46.06 1.50
N ARG A 289 52.29 46.82 0.51
CA ARG A 289 53.03 47.94 -0.08
C ARG A 289 52.10 48.88 -0.84
N ASP A 290 52.62 50.06 -1.14
CA ASP A 290 51.97 51.18 -1.82
C ASP A 290 51.45 50.83 -3.22
N THR A 291 50.36 51.48 -3.62
CA THR A 291 50.33 52.20 -4.92
C THR A 291 49.23 53.25 -4.95
N SER A 292 49.47 54.35 -5.66
CA SER A 292 48.57 55.50 -5.80
C SER A 292 47.51 55.29 -6.89
N GLY A 293 46.27 55.77 -6.70
CA GLY A 293 45.32 55.90 -7.80
C GLY A 293 43.89 56.34 -7.45
N CYS A 294 43.57 57.61 -7.73
CA CYS A 294 42.25 58.12 -8.16
C CYS A 294 40.98 57.93 -7.28
N THR A 295 40.56 59.03 -6.63
CA THR A 295 39.25 59.74 -6.77
C THR A 295 37.93 58.95 -6.86
N ALA A 296 36.81 59.36 -6.23
CA ALA A 296 36.52 60.46 -5.29
C ALA A 296 35.07 60.33 -4.73
N CYS A 297 34.70 61.20 -3.79
CA CYS A 297 33.33 61.49 -3.28
C CYS A 297 32.63 60.39 -2.44
N ASP A 298 31.84 60.70 -1.40
CA ASP A 298 31.76 61.91 -0.54
C ASP A 298 30.88 61.65 0.72
N SER A 299 31.26 62.20 1.88
CA SER A 299 30.44 62.42 3.11
C SER A 299 29.74 61.19 3.79
N ALA A 300 29.38 61.17 5.09
CA ALA A 300 29.74 61.92 6.31
C ALA A 300 29.54 60.94 7.52
N VAL A 301 30.45 60.84 8.51
CA VAL A 301 30.54 61.58 9.79
C VAL A 301 29.33 61.41 10.76
N TYR A 302 29.66 61.25 12.06
CA TYR A 302 28.89 60.99 13.31
C TYR A 302 28.96 59.51 13.77
N SER A 303 29.59 59.08 14.89
CA SER A 303 29.72 59.58 16.29
C SER A 303 28.39 59.68 17.03
N ALA A 304 28.18 59.22 18.28
CA ALA A 304 29.11 58.75 19.33
C ALA A 304 28.33 57.75 20.26
N ASP A 305 28.94 56.69 20.82
CA ASP A 305 29.65 56.62 22.13
C ASP A 305 28.75 56.29 23.35
N SER A 306 29.34 55.64 24.37
CA SER A 306 28.79 55.30 25.71
C SER A 306 27.64 54.26 25.79
N SER A 307 27.37 53.59 26.93
CA SER A 307 28.25 53.02 27.98
C SER A 307 27.44 52.12 28.94
N HIS A 308 28.08 51.11 29.55
CA HIS A 308 27.62 50.31 30.71
C HIS A 308 26.31 49.48 30.59
N ASN A 309 25.94 48.62 31.56
CA ASN A 309 26.61 47.50 32.26
C ASN A 309 25.61 46.88 33.27
N THR A 310 25.63 45.56 33.54
CA THR A 310 25.09 44.88 34.78
C THR A 310 23.59 45.06 35.17
N SER A 311 22.92 44.24 35.99
CA SER A 311 22.99 42.79 36.32
C SER A 311 21.83 42.36 37.24
N ASP A 312 21.40 41.09 37.16
CA ASP A 312 20.84 40.23 38.23
C ASP A 312 19.51 40.48 39.01
N GLN A 313 18.64 39.45 38.95
CA GLN A 313 17.97 38.69 40.06
C GLN A 313 16.81 39.22 40.96
N PHE A 314 15.64 38.56 40.78
CA PHE A 314 14.77 37.87 41.78
C PHE A 314 14.02 38.55 42.98
N LEU A 315 12.79 38.01 43.23
CA LEU A 315 12.03 37.84 44.50
C LEU A 315 11.12 38.96 45.13
N VAL A 316 9.80 38.85 44.82
CA VAL A 316 8.68 38.53 45.75
C VAL A 316 8.00 39.59 46.71
N PHE A 317 6.71 39.83 46.43
CA PHE A 317 5.50 40.10 47.28
C PHE A 317 5.22 41.43 48.05
N TRP A 318 4.07 42.05 47.65
CA TRP A 318 3.01 42.74 48.45
C TRP A 318 3.37 43.98 49.33
N LYS A 319 2.59 45.07 49.37
CA LYS A 319 1.12 45.20 49.57
C LYS A 319 0.64 46.65 49.33
N GLY A 320 -0.63 46.86 48.90
CA GLY A 320 -1.22 48.22 48.78
C GLY A 320 -2.75 48.25 48.61
N TYR A 321 -3.46 48.74 49.63
CA TYR A 321 -4.94 48.84 49.79
C TYR A 321 -5.63 49.75 48.74
N GLY A 322 -6.94 49.65 48.42
CA GLY A 322 -8.08 48.83 48.92
C GLY A 322 -9.24 48.84 47.87
N LEU A 323 -10.55 48.81 48.16
CA LEU A 323 -11.36 48.65 49.39
C LEU A 323 -12.88 48.53 49.02
N MET A 324 -13.70 47.73 49.73
CA MET A 324 -15.20 47.73 49.76
C MET A 324 -16.01 47.39 48.45
N ASP A 325 -17.21 46.77 48.46
CA ASP A 325 -17.92 46.02 49.52
C ASP A 325 -19.00 45.00 49.03
N SER A 326 -19.15 43.90 49.78
CA SER A 326 -20.39 43.13 50.09
C SER A 326 -21.17 42.19 49.11
N LYS A 327 -21.52 41.01 49.69
CA LYS A 327 -22.77 40.19 49.56
C LYS A 327 -23.09 39.33 48.31
N HIS A 328 -23.15 38.01 48.55
CA HIS A 328 -24.11 37.08 47.91
C HIS A 328 -25.50 37.17 48.57
N PRO A 329 -26.58 36.76 47.87
CA PRO A 329 -27.36 35.60 48.34
C PRO A 329 -27.78 34.63 47.20
N TRP A 330 -28.73 33.72 47.50
CA TRP A 330 -29.27 32.69 46.59
C TRP A 330 -30.52 33.17 45.81
N ALA A 331 -30.99 32.35 44.86
CA ALA A 331 -32.21 32.49 44.01
C ALA A 331 -33.54 32.52 44.83
N PRO A 332 -34.78 32.76 44.25
CA PRO A 332 -35.18 32.60 42.84
C PRO A 332 -36.32 33.53 42.25
N LEU A 333 -36.82 33.17 41.05
CA LEU A 333 -38.16 33.41 40.43
C LEU A 333 -38.53 34.74 39.70
N ALA A 334 -39.59 34.63 38.88
CA ALA A 334 -40.33 35.60 38.03
C ALA A 334 -39.58 36.13 36.77
N GLU A 335 -40.10 36.04 35.53
CA GLU A 335 -41.38 36.53 34.93
C GLU A 335 -41.43 38.07 34.83
N GLU A 336 -41.98 38.73 33.82
CA GLU A 336 -42.46 38.46 32.44
C GLU A 336 -43.05 39.83 31.99
N ASP A 337 -42.77 40.34 30.79
CA ASP A 337 -43.66 41.27 30.06
C ASP A 337 -43.02 41.76 28.73
N SER A 338 -43.80 42.26 27.77
CA SER A 338 -44.67 41.53 26.84
C SER A 338 -44.96 42.43 25.64
N PHE A 339 -45.15 41.90 24.43
CA PHE A 339 -45.85 42.66 23.38
C PHE A 339 -46.60 41.81 22.35
N LYS A 340 -47.75 41.31 22.81
CA LYS A 340 -49.01 41.17 22.04
C LYS A 340 -48.92 40.47 20.67
N GLN A 341 -49.15 39.17 20.72
CA GLN A 341 -49.76 38.38 19.65
C GLN A 341 -50.97 39.12 19.03
N LYS A 342 -51.10 39.06 17.70
CA LYS A 342 -52.37 39.32 17.00
C LYS A 342 -52.55 38.29 15.91
N GLU A 343 -53.55 37.44 16.06
CA GLU A 343 -53.82 36.37 15.10
C GLU A 343 -54.37 36.91 13.79
N ASN A 344 -53.97 36.27 12.69
CA ASN A 344 -54.68 36.33 11.41
C ASN A 344 -54.34 35.08 10.58
N TYR A 345 -54.66 33.90 11.12
CA TYR A 345 -54.63 32.65 10.36
C TYR A 345 -55.74 32.65 9.31
N LYS A 346 -55.51 33.36 8.20
CA LYS A 346 -56.19 33.07 6.94
C LYS A 346 -55.51 31.86 6.30
N SER A 347 -56.32 30.90 5.87
CA SER A 347 -55.88 29.66 5.25
C SER A 347 -55.13 29.93 3.94
N LEU A 348 -53.81 29.74 3.96
CA LEU A 348 -53.02 29.52 2.76
C LEU A 348 -52.91 28.01 2.54
N SER A 349 -53.54 27.51 1.48
CA SER A 349 -53.49 26.10 1.12
C SER A 349 -52.07 25.70 0.67
N LEU A 350 -51.59 24.54 1.13
CA LEU A 350 -50.39 23.93 0.54
C LEU A 350 -50.65 23.64 -0.95
N PRO A 351 -49.68 23.89 -1.85
CA PRO A 351 -49.71 23.36 -3.20
C PRO A 351 -49.84 21.83 -3.16
N GLN A 352 -50.79 21.27 -3.92
CA GLN A 352 -51.12 19.84 -3.87
C GLN A 352 -49.96 18.91 -4.29
N THR A 353 -48.95 19.45 -4.97
CA THR A 353 -47.72 18.75 -5.36
C THR A 353 -46.96 18.16 -4.17
N PHE A 354 -46.91 18.84 -3.01
CA PHE A 354 -46.12 18.38 -1.86
C PHE A 354 -46.70 17.11 -1.21
N SER A 355 -48.01 16.87 -1.37
CA SER A 355 -48.70 15.68 -0.86
C SER A 355 -48.34 14.42 -1.67
N VAL A 356 -48.09 14.57 -2.98
CA VAL A 356 -47.73 13.46 -3.87
C VAL A 356 -46.33 12.94 -3.54
N THR A 357 -45.35 13.82 -3.36
CA THR A 357 -43.98 13.42 -2.98
C THR A 357 -43.97 12.78 -1.60
N LEU A 358 -44.61 13.40 -0.60
CA LEU A 358 -44.63 12.85 0.76
C LEU A 358 -45.38 11.51 0.85
N LYS A 359 -46.45 11.30 0.05
CA LYS A 359 -47.07 9.98 -0.07
C LYS A 359 -46.13 8.94 -0.68
N HIS A 360 -45.40 9.25 -1.75
CA HIS A 360 -44.43 8.28 -2.30
C HIS A 360 -43.35 7.92 -1.28
N SER A 361 -42.78 8.90 -0.57
CA SER A 361 -41.80 8.65 0.50
C SER A 361 -42.35 7.82 1.67
N LEU A 362 -43.63 8.02 2.04
CA LEU A 362 -44.27 7.26 3.12
C LEU A 362 -44.71 5.85 2.68
N THR A 363 -45.11 5.65 1.42
CA THR A 363 -45.37 4.32 0.86
C THR A 363 -44.06 3.53 0.72
N PHE A 364 -42.94 4.19 0.38
CA PHE A 364 -41.60 3.58 0.33
C PHE A 364 -41.10 3.08 1.71
N LEU A 365 -41.63 3.64 2.81
CA LEU A 365 -41.38 3.18 4.17
C LEU A 365 -42.29 2.00 4.61
N GLY A 366 -43.33 1.66 3.86
CA GLY A 366 -44.35 0.67 4.25
C GLY A 366 -44.23 -0.71 3.61
N GLY A 367 -43.18 -0.97 2.82
CA GLY A 367 -43.18 -2.00 1.77
C GLY A 367 -42.25 -3.21 1.90
N PHE A 368 -41.66 -3.49 3.08
CA PHE A 368 -40.91 -4.75 3.31
C PHE A 368 -41.10 -5.26 4.74
N MET A 369 -41.81 -6.38 4.89
CA MET A 369 -41.92 -7.15 6.14
C MET A 369 -41.43 -8.58 5.93
N ALA A 370 -40.77 -9.11 6.98
CA ALA A 370 -40.14 -10.43 7.06
C ALA A 370 -39.00 -10.69 6.06
N ALA A 371 -37.80 -10.95 6.61
CA ALA A 371 -36.82 -11.77 5.90
C ALA A 371 -37.42 -13.16 5.64
N THR A 372 -37.09 -13.78 4.51
CA THR A 372 -37.66 -15.06 4.13
C THR A 372 -37.08 -16.21 4.96
N THR A 373 -37.76 -17.36 4.95
CA THR A 373 -37.22 -18.59 5.53
C THR A 373 -35.98 -19.13 4.80
N ALA A 374 -35.68 -18.63 3.59
CA ALA A 374 -34.42 -18.91 2.91
C ALA A 374 -33.26 -18.10 3.55
N ASP A 375 -33.47 -16.80 3.77
CA ASP A 375 -32.47 -15.89 4.36
C ASP A 375 -32.04 -16.36 5.76
N HIS A 376 -33.00 -16.77 6.60
CA HIS A 376 -32.75 -17.37 7.92
C HIS A 376 -31.75 -18.53 7.85
N ASN A 377 -31.99 -19.47 6.94
CA ASN A 377 -31.13 -20.64 6.76
C ASN A 377 -29.76 -20.26 6.18
N GLN A 378 -29.66 -19.22 5.34
CA GLN A 378 -28.38 -18.71 4.86
C GLN A 378 -27.57 -18.08 6.01
N PHE A 379 -28.16 -17.19 6.80
CA PHE A 379 -27.50 -16.55 7.94
C PHE A 379 -26.93 -17.58 8.93
N VAL A 380 -27.74 -18.54 9.36
CA VAL A 380 -27.31 -19.59 10.30
C VAL A 380 -26.18 -20.46 9.70
N ASN A 381 -26.17 -20.70 8.38
CA ASN A 381 -25.08 -21.41 7.71
C ASN A 381 -23.78 -20.60 7.66
N GLU A 382 -23.86 -19.28 7.39
CA GLU A 382 -22.71 -18.38 7.36
C GLU A 382 -22.12 -18.17 8.76
N THR A 383 -22.92 -17.86 9.77
CA THR A 383 -22.44 -17.74 11.16
C THR A 383 -21.90 -19.08 11.68
N SER A 384 -22.51 -20.21 11.32
CA SER A 384 -21.95 -21.54 11.61
C SER A 384 -20.61 -21.80 10.90
N PHE A 385 -20.42 -21.27 9.69
CA PHE A 385 -19.13 -21.33 8.99
C PHE A 385 -18.07 -20.48 9.71
N TYR A 386 -18.39 -19.25 10.12
CA TYR A 386 -17.45 -18.42 10.90
C TYR A 386 -17.15 -19.01 12.30
N ASN A 387 -18.16 -19.60 12.96
CA ASN A 387 -17.99 -20.32 14.23
C ASN A 387 -17.02 -21.50 14.05
N ARG A 388 -17.24 -22.36 13.04
CA ARG A 388 -16.29 -23.43 12.67
C ARG A 388 -14.90 -22.88 12.36
N MET A 389 -14.80 -21.81 11.58
CA MET A 389 -13.53 -21.23 11.12
C MET A 389 -12.64 -20.77 12.28
N VAL A 390 -13.21 -20.23 13.36
CA VAL A 390 -12.41 -19.78 14.53
C VAL A 390 -12.31 -20.86 15.60
N LEU A 391 -13.43 -21.48 16.00
CA LEU A 391 -13.46 -22.36 17.16
C LEU A 391 -12.73 -23.68 16.92
N SER A 392 -12.81 -24.26 15.71
CA SER A 392 -12.12 -25.54 15.41
C SER A 392 -10.60 -25.44 15.37
N HIS A 393 -10.03 -24.24 15.24
CA HIS A 393 -8.58 -23.98 15.33
C HIS A 393 -8.09 -23.74 16.76
N LEU A 394 -9.00 -23.40 17.69
CA LEU A 394 -8.65 -22.99 19.07
C LEU A 394 -9.12 -24.00 20.13
N PHE A 395 -10.16 -24.78 19.84
CA PHE A 395 -10.75 -25.76 20.75
C PHE A 395 -11.10 -27.08 20.03
N PRO A 396 -10.93 -28.24 20.69
CA PRO A 396 -11.39 -29.51 20.13
C PRO A 396 -12.92 -29.53 20.02
N ALA A 397 -13.45 -30.11 18.94
CA ALA A 397 -14.88 -30.22 18.63
C ALA A 397 -15.76 -30.56 19.85
N SER A 398 -15.35 -31.56 20.65
CA SER A 398 -16.05 -32.04 21.84
C SER A 398 -16.24 -31.00 22.96
N LEU A 399 -15.58 -29.84 22.89
CA LEU A 399 -15.67 -28.77 23.89
C LEU A 399 -16.58 -27.61 23.46
N TRP A 400 -16.85 -27.44 22.16
CA TRP A 400 -17.63 -26.29 21.65
C TRP A 400 -18.79 -26.67 20.71
N GLU A 401 -18.73 -27.78 19.97
CA GLU A 401 -19.87 -28.25 19.17
C GLU A 401 -21.11 -28.59 20.03
N PRO A 402 -20.99 -29.11 21.27
CA PRO A 402 -22.15 -29.30 22.16
C PRO A 402 -22.77 -28.00 22.71
N LEU A 403 -22.15 -26.84 22.49
CA LEU A 403 -22.70 -25.56 22.97
C LEU A 403 -23.84 -25.09 22.04
N PRO A 404 -24.92 -24.51 22.57
CA PRO A 404 -25.90 -23.76 21.77
C PRO A 404 -25.22 -22.77 20.81
N HIS A 405 -25.73 -22.66 19.59
CA HIS A 405 -25.14 -21.83 18.53
C HIS A 405 -24.84 -20.38 18.96
N PHE A 406 -25.74 -19.77 19.74
CA PHE A 406 -25.51 -18.45 20.37
C PHE A 406 -24.23 -18.39 21.22
N LEU A 407 -23.94 -19.42 22.02
CA LEU A 407 -22.72 -19.50 22.81
C LEU A 407 -21.48 -19.79 21.96
N GLN A 408 -21.63 -20.48 20.81
CA GLN A 408 -20.55 -20.60 19.83
C GLN A 408 -20.22 -19.23 19.21
N THR A 409 -21.23 -18.49 18.75
CA THR A 409 -21.09 -17.13 18.19
C THR A 409 -20.51 -16.15 19.22
N TRP A 410 -20.95 -16.22 20.48
CA TRP A 410 -20.36 -15.44 21.58
C TRP A 410 -18.90 -15.82 21.85
N LEU A 411 -18.57 -17.10 21.94
CA LEU A 411 -17.21 -17.57 22.18
C LEU A 411 -16.26 -17.18 21.02
N ARG A 412 -16.75 -17.24 19.78
CA ARG A 412 -16.05 -16.74 18.58
C ARG A 412 -15.76 -15.25 18.70
N ASN A 413 -16.77 -14.44 19.01
CA ASN A 413 -16.65 -12.99 19.12
C ASN A 413 -15.77 -12.57 20.31
N TYR A 414 -15.83 -13.31 21.41
CA TYR A 414 -14.93 -13.14 22.55
C TYR A 414 -13.47 -13.35 22.14
N LEU A 415 -13.14 -14.47 21.49
CA LEU A 415 -11.77 -14.74 21.03
C LEU A 415 -11.29 -13.70 20.02
N ALA A 416 -12.10 -13.40 19.00
CA ALA A 416 -11.76 -12.42 17.97
C ALA A 416 -11.55 -11.01 18.54
N GLY A 417 -12.42 -10.57 19.46
CA GLY A 417 -12.31 -9.26 20.12
C GLY A 417 -11.05 -9.14 20.99
N ASN A 418 -10.68 -10.20 21.73
CA ASN A 418 -9.43 -10.21 22.49
C ASN A 418 -8.19 -10.22 21.58
N ILE A 419 -8.20 -11.01 20.50
CA ILE A 419 -7.10 -11.02 19.52
C ILE A 419 -6.93 -9.63 18.90
N LEU A 420 -8.02 -8.97 18.49
CA LEU A 420 -8.00 -7.62 17.94
C LEU A 420 -7.46 -6.58 18.94
N TYR A 421 -7.94 -6.64 20.18
CA TYR A 421 -7.49 -5.75 21.27
C TYR A 421 -6.00 -5.88 21.57
N PHE A 422 -5.49 -7.11 21.70
CA PHE A 422 -4.06 -7.32 21.96
C PHE A 422 -3.18 -6.97 20.76
N ILE A 423 -3.60 -7.28 19.52
CA ILE A 423 -2.84 -6.91 18.31
C ILE A 423 -2.81 -5.38 18.14
N SER A 424 -3.96 -4.71 18.16
CA SER A 424 -4.02 -3.25 17.98
C SER A 424 -3.30 -2.52 19.10
N GLY A 425 -3.55 -2.88 20.35
CA GLY A 425 -2.88 -2.29 21.51
C GLY A 425 -1.37 -2.48 21.47
N PHE A 426 -0.88 -3.67 21.08
CA PHE A 426 0.55 -3.93 20.91
C PHE A 426 1.16 -3.11 19.76
N LEU A 427 0.53 -3.10 18.58
CA LEU A 427 1.05 -2.39 17.40
C LEU A 427 1.14 -0.87 17.65
N TRP A 428 0.13 -0.26 18.26
CA TRP A 428 0.18 1.16 18.63
C TRP A 428 1.24 1.44 19.71
N CYS A 429 1.31 0.63 20.77
CA CYS A 429 2.36 0.78 21.79
C CYS A 429 3.78 0.62 21.20
N PHE A 430 3.98 -0.29 20.25
CA PHE A 430 5.26 -0.50 19.57
C PHE A 430 5.61 0.67 18.64
N TYR A 431 4.65 1.13 17.82
CA TYR A 431 4.85 2.30 16.95
C TYR A 431 5.21 3.55 17.75
N ILE A 432 4.49 3.83 18.83
CA ILE A 432 4.64 5.06 19.61
C ILE A 432 5.86 5.01 20.52
N TYR A 433 5.98 3.98 21.38
CA TYR A 433 7.00 3.93 22.43
C TYR A 433 8.34 3.31 21.99
N TYR A 434 8.40 2.60 20.85
CA TYR A 434 9.63 1.97 20.35
C TYR A 434 10.10 2.59 19.02
N LEU A 435 9.23 2.72 18.01
CA LEU A 435 9.64 3.26 16.69
C LEU A 435 9.70 4.80 16.63
N LYS A 436 8.86 5.52 17.39
CA LYS A 436 8.76 6.99 17.36
C LYS A 436 8.78 7.70 18.74
N PRO A 437 9.61 7.26 19.72
CA PRO A 437 9.54 7.71 21.12
C PRO A 437 9.89 9.19 21.38
N ASN A 438 10.48 9.90 20.42
CA ASN A 438 10.78 11.34 20.53
C ASN A 438 9.84 12.23 19.69
N VAL A 439 8.82 11.65 19.02
CA VAL A 439 7.97 12.38 18.05
C VAL A 439 6.57 12.67 18.60
N TYR A 440 5.93 11.70 19.25
CA TYR A 440 4.50 11.80 19.61
C TYR A 440 4.21 11.95 21.11
N VAL A 441 5.15 11.57 21.98
CA VAL A 441 4.93 11.49 23.44
C VAL A 441 6.16 12.05 24.17
N PRO A 442 6.03 13.09 25.01
CA PRO A 442 7.10 13.53 25.90
C PRO A 442 7.54 12.38 26.82
N LYS A 443 8.83 12.28 27.16
CA LYS A 443 9.36 11.14 27.93
C LYS A 443 8.68 10.96 29.30
N ASP A 444 8.19 12.04 29.88
CA ASP A 444 7.48 12.09 31.17
C ASP A 444 6.01 11.62 31.07
N ALA A 445 5.51 11.44 29.84
CA ALA A 445 4.15 11.03 29.50
C ALA A 445 4.02 9.53 29.14
N ILE A 446 5.11 8.75 29.20
CA ILE A 446 5.08 7.31 28.88
C ILE A 446 4.35 6.53 30.01
N PRO A 447 3.32 5.71 29.70
CA PRO A 447 2.57 4.99 30.72
C PRO A 447 3.39 3.94 31.46
N THR A 448 3.29 3.92 32.79
CA THR A 448 4.01 2.92 33.59
C THR A 448 3.51 1.50 33.31
N ARG A 449 4.40 0.50 33.38
CA ARG A 449 4.03 -0.93 33.25
C ARG A 449 2.90 -1.34 34.20
N LYS A 450 2.82 -0.75 35.40
CA LYS A 450 1.74 -0.99 36.36
C LYS A 450 0.39 -0.46 35.87
N ALA A 451 0.36 0.72 35.23
CA ALA A 451 -0.86 1.29 34.65
C ALA A 451 -1.37 0.45 33.46
N MET A 452 -0.49 0.03 32.55
CA MET A 452 -0.88 -0.83 31.41
C MET A 452 -1.43 -2.19 31.88
N ILE A 453 -0.79 -2.85 32.86
CA ILE A 453 -1.29 -4.11 33.44
C ILE A 453 -2.66 -3.91 34.10
N LEU A 454 -2.90 -2.76 34.75
CA LEU A 454 -4.21 -2.44 35.34
C LEU A 454 -5.29 -2.24 34.27
N GLN A 455 -5.01 -1.47 33.21
CA GLN A 455 -5.92 -1.27 32.07
C GLN A 455 -6.32 -2.61 31.45
N ILE A 456 -5.34 -3.46 31.11
CA ILE A 456 -5.57 -4.81 30.58
C ILE A 456 -6.37 -5.66 31.56
N SER A 457 -6.07 -5.62 32.87
CA SER A 457 -6.80 -6.38 33.88
C SER A 457 -8.25 -5.91 34.08
N VAL A 458 -8.61 -4.67 33.73
CA VAL A 458 -10.00 -4.20 33.70
C VAL A 458 -10.66 -4.61 32.39
N ALA A 459 -10.02 -4.36 31.24
CA ALA A 459 -10.52 -4.73 29.92
C ALA A 459 -10.83 -6.25 29.82
N MET A 460 -9.95 -7.12 30.34
CA MET A 460 -10.18 -8.56 30.35
C MET A 460 -11.42 -9.01 31.16
N LYS A 461 -11.86 -8.23 32.15
CA LYS A 461 -13.10 -8.49 32.91
C LYS A 461 -14.35 -7.98 32.18
N THR A 462 -14.18 -7.04 31.27
CA THR A 462 -15.24 -6.36 30.51
C THR A 462 -15.46 -6.98 29.13
N MET A 463 -14.42 -7.50 28.48
CA MET A 463 -14.50 -8.18 27.17
C MET A 463 -15.58 -9.27 27.07
N PRO A 464 -15.79 -10.18 28.04
CA PRO A 464 -16.85 -11.20 27.96
C PRO A 464 -18.26 -10.59 27.76
N TRP A 465 -18.48 -9.41 28.33
CA TRP A 465 -19.75 -8.69 28.27
C TRP A 465 -19.84 -7.78 27.05
N HIS A 466 -18.73 -7.16 26.64
CA HIS A 466 -18.67 -6.36 25.43
C HIS A 466 -18.94 -7.21 24.18
N THR A 467 -18.36 -8.41 24.09
CA THR A 467 -18.54 -9.32 22.95
C THR A 467 -19.85 -10.10 23.00
N LEU A 468 -20.64 -9.96 24.08
CA LEU A 468 -22.01 -10.48 24.16
C LEU A 468 -22.96 -9.69 23.26
N LEU A 469 -22.81 -8.37 23.13
CA LEU A 469 -23.74 -7.57 22.35
C LEU A 469 -23.70 -7.86 20.84
N PRO A 470 -22.52 -8.01 20.18
CA PRO A 470 -22.45 -8.50 18.80
C PRO A 470 -23.08 -9.88 18.60
N ALA A 471 -22.91 -10.81 19.56
CA ALA A 471 -23.55 -12.12 19.48
C ALA A 471 -25.09 -12.04 19.61
N VAL A 472 -25.61 -11.08 20.38
CA VAL A 472 -27.04 -10.75 20.42
C VAL A 472 -27.49 -10.10 19.11
N SER A 473 -26.69 -9.21 18.50
CA SER A 473 -26.99 -8.64 17.18
C SER A 473 -27.07 -9.73 16.11
N GLU A 474 -26.10 -10.65 16.05
CA GLU A 474 -26.13 -11.80 15.13
C GLU A 474 -27.33 -12.72 15.38
N TYR A 475 -27.68 -13.00 16.63
CA TYR A 475 -28.89 -13.75 16.95
C TYR A 475 -30.17 -13.06 16.45
N MET A 476 -30.25 -11.73 16.55
CA MET A 476 -31.37 -10.94 16.02
C MET A 476 -31.38 -10.85 14.48
N ILE A 477 -30.22 -10.95 13.84
CA ILE A 477 -30.08 -11.08 12.37
C ILE A 477 -30.55 -12.47 11.93
N GLU A 478 -30.03 -13.54 12.53
CA GLU A 478 -30.44 -14.92 12.27
C GLU A 478 -31.95 -15.09 12.39
N HIS A 479 -32.57 -14.59 13.46
CA HIS A 479 -34.02 -14.71 13.66
C HIS A 479 -34.86 -13.74 12.81
N GLY A 480 -34.26 -12.98 11.89
CA GLY A 480 -34.98 -12.09 10.97
C GLY A 480 -35.66 -10.89 11.63
N TRP A 481 -35.22 -10.50 12.83
CA TRP A 481 -35.80 -9.37 13.58
C TRP A 481 -35.27 -8.00 13.12
N THR A 482 -34.18 -7.99 12.33
CA THR A 482 -33.48 -6.79 11.86
C THR A 482 -33.57 -6.64 10.35
N LYS A 483 -33.19 -5.47 9.82
CA LYS A 483 -33.07 -5.20 8.37
C LYS A 483 -31.66 -5.55 7.86
N CYS A 484 -31.10 -6.66 8.31
CA CYS A 484 -29.81 -7.13 7.81
C CYS A 484 -30.01 -8.12 6.66
N TYR A 485 -29.15 -8.06 5.64
CA TYR A 485 -29.24 -8.88 4.42
C TYR A 485 -27.93 -9.63 4.16
N SER A 486 -28.02 -10.87 3.68
CA SER A 486 -26.89 -11.77 3.40
C SER A 486 -26.25 -11.52 2.02
N THR A 487 -27.02 -11.05 1.05
CA THR A 487 -26.56 -10.73 -0.32
C THR A 487 -26.60 -9.23 -0.60
N LEU A 488 -25.81 -8.79 -1.59
CA LEU A 488 -25.81 -7.39 -2.04
C LEU A 488 -26.94 -7.08 -3.04
N ASP A 489 -27.59 -8.10 -3.60
CA ASP A 489 -28.61 -7.97 -4.65
C ASP A 489 -29.89 -7.26 -4.16
N HIS A 490 -30.10 -7.22 -2.84
CA HIS A 490 -31.17 -6.44 -2.21
C HIS A 490 -30.93 -4.91 -2.24
N PHE A 491 -29.74 -4.45 -2.65
CA PHE A 491 -29.37 -3.05 -2.59
C PHE A 491 -29.04 -2.45 -3.97
N ASN A 492 -29.70 -1.34 -4.28
CA ASN A 492 -29.17 -0.38 -5.24
C ASN A 492 -27.94 0.32 -4.63
N TRP A 493 -26.82 0.39 -5.35
CA TRP A 493 -25.53 0.90 -4.83
C TRP A 493 -25.58 2.32 -4.23
N PHE A 494 -26.41 3.22 -4.76
CA PHE A 494 -26.58 4.56 -4.18
C PHE A 494 -27.29 4.49 -2.81
N HIS A 495 -28.34 3.67 -2.72
CA HIS A 495 -29.07 3.44 -1.48
C HIS A 495 -28.20 2.74 -0.44
N TYR A 496 -27.36 1.79 -0.86
CA TYR A 496 -26.39 1.10 0.00
C TYR A 496 -25.41 2.07 0.68
N ILE A 497 -24.81 2.99 -0.08
CA ILE A 497 -23.89 4.01 0.45
C ILE A 497 -24.64 4.97 1.38
N LEU A 498 -25.85 5.40 1.01
CA LEU A 498 -26.71 6.24 1.84
C LEU A 498 -27.11 5.55 3.16
N TYR A 499 -27.36 4.25 3.14
CA TYR A 499 -27.65 3.45 4.33
C TYR A 499 -26.43 3.30 5.25
N ILE A 500 -25.22 3.12 4.70
CA ILE A 500 -23.98 3.13 5.50
C ILE A 500 -23.79 4.49 6.19
N ALA A 501 -24.01 5.60 5.47
CA ALA A 501 -23.96 6.95 6.04
C ALA A 501 -25.03 7.15 7.14
N LEU A 502 -26.26 6.71 6.90
CA LEU A 502 -27.36 6.81 7.87
C LEU A 502 -27.12 5.96 9.13
N TYR A 503 -26.55 4.76 8.97
CA TYR A 503 -26.13 3.89 10.07
C TYR A 503 -25.10 4.62 10.96
N LEU A 504 -24.07 5.23 10.36
CA LEU A 504 -23.05 6.00 11.07
C LEU A 504 -23.66 7.20 11.82
N VAL A 505 -24.59 7.94 11.20
CA VAL A 505 -25.26 9.09 11.86
C VAL A 505 -26.09 8.66 13.07
N ILE A 506 -26.82 7.55 12.98
CA ILE A 506 -27.61 7.00 14.10
C ILE A 506 -26.71 6.57 15.25
N VAL A 507 -25.59 5.90 14.94
CA VAL A 507 -24.57 5.51 15.93
C VAL A 507 -23.97 6.74 16.60
N GLU A 508 -23.41 7.67 15.84
CA GLU A 508 -22.72 8.86 16.34
C GLU A 508 -23.62 9.70 17.27
N PHE A 509 -24.89 9.91 16.87
CA PHE A 509 -25.87 10.61 17.69
C PHE A 509 -26.22 9.85 18.98
N GLY A 510 -26.45 8.54 18.87
CA GLY A 510 -26.81 7.69 20.01
C GLY A 510 -25.68 7.59 21.05
N VAL A 511 -24.45 7.34 20.60
CA VAL A 511 -23.28 7.21 21.47
C VAL A 511 -22.99 8.55 22.16
N TYR A 512 -23.02 9.67 21.44
CA TYR A 512 -22.82 11.01 22.02
C TYR A 512 -23.76 11.28 23.20
N TRP A 513 -25.07 11.04 23.05
CA TRP A 513 -26.05 11.31 24.11
C TRP A 513 -25.92 10.35 25.30
N ILE A 514 -25.58 9.09 25.04
CA ILE A 514 -25.31 8.09 26.09
C ILE A 514 -24.05 8.46 26.87
N HIS A 515 -22.95 8.75 26.17
CA HIS A 515 -21.66 9.12 26.74
C HIS A 515 -21.76 10.41 27.56
N LYS A 516 -22.47 11.42 27.06
CA LYS A 516 -22.79 12.63 27.82
C LYS A 516 -23.64 12.34 29.06
N GLY A 517 -24.69 11.51 28.92
CA GLY A 517 -25.54 11.10 30.05
C GLY A 517 -24.81 10.32 31.14
N LEU A 518 -23.78 9.54 30.78
CA LEU A 518 -22.88 8.84 31.70
C LEU A 518 -22.03 9.80 32.56
N HIS A 519 -21.76 11.03 32.09
CA HIS A 519 -21.10 12.08 32.88
C HIS A 519 -22.08 12.98 33.65
N GLU A 520 -23.16 13.44 33.00
CA GLU A 520 -24.12 14.36 33.64
C GLU A 520 -24.87 13.71 34.81
N ASN A 521 -25.16 12.39 34.74
CA ASN A 521 -25.77 11.66 35.82
C ASN A 521 -24.73 11.12 36.82
N LYS A 522 -24.61 11.79 37.98
CA LYS A 522 -23.72 11.41 39.09
C LYS A 522 -23.81 9.94 39.53
N PHE A 523 -24.97 9.29 39.41
CA PHE A 523 -25.12 7.87 39.76
C PHE A 523 -24.49 6.96 38.69
N LEU A 524 -24.72 7.25 37.41
CA LEU A 524 -24.14 6.50 36.30
C LEU A 524 -22.62 6.72 36.23
N TYR A 525 -22.17 7.96 36.40
CA TYR A 525 -20.74 8.29 36.47
C TYR A 525 -20.07 7.47 37.58
N LYS A 526 -20.54 7.58 38.82
CA LYS A 526 -19.88 6.96 39.98
C LYS A 526 -19.73 5.43 39.87
N HIS A 527 -20.73 4.74 39.32
CA HIS A 527 -20.78 3.27 39.37
C HIS A 527 -20.41 2.59 38.05
N LEU A 528 -20.57 3.26 36.90
CA LEU A 528 -20.24 2.71 35.58
C LEU A 528 -18.99 3.39 35.01
N HIS A 529 -19.09 4.70 34.74
CA HIS A 529 -18.15 5.39 33.87
C HIS A 529 -16.84 5.84 34.56
N ALA A 530 -16.87 6.11 35.87
CA ALA A 530 -15.69 6.53 36.63
C ALA A 530 -14.53 5.51 36.60
N THR A 531 -14.81 4.24 36.28
CA THR A 531 -13.80 3.19 36.06
C THR A 531 -12.92 3.50 34.83
N HIS A 532 -13.52 4.04 33.76
CA HIS A 532 -12.81 4.48 32.56
C HIS A 532 -11.87 5.65 32.89
N HIS A 533 -12.34 6.57 33.73
CA HIS A 533 -11.66 7.80 34.14
C HIS A 533 -10.63 7.62 35.27
N ILE A 534 -10.28 6.38 35.63
CA ILE A 534 -9.14 6.08 36.52
C ILE A 534 -7.81 6.52 35.88
N TYR A 535 -7.76 6.58 34.54
CA TYR A 535 -6.55 6.87 33.75
C TYR A 535 -6.44 8.36 33.34
N ASN A 536 -7.05 9.26 34.13
CA ASN A 536 -7.20 10.70 33.87
C ASN A 536 -5.92 11.57 33.84
N LYS A 537 -4.74 11.00 33.62
CA LYS A 537 -3.49 11.75 33.45
C LYS A 537 -2.81 11.35 32.14
N GLN A 538 -2.18 12.32 31.50
CA GLN A 538 -1.40 12.16 30.26
C GLN A 538 -0.39 11.00 30.33
N ASN A 539 0.08 10.63 31.53
CA ASN A 539 1.05 9.57 31.79
C ASN A 539 0.48 8.29 32.44
N THR A 540 -0.85 8.12 32.46
CA THR A 540 -1.52 6.91 32.98
C THR A 540 -2.51 6.26 32.01
N ILE A 541 -2.76 6.85 30.83
CA ILE A 541 -3.63 6.31 29.77
C ILE A 541 -2.79 5.71 28.62
N SER A 542 -3.29 4.71 27.91
CA SER A 542 -2.60 4.07 26.76
C SER A 542 -3.62 3.43 25.81
N PRO A 543 -3.24 2.93 24.62
CA PRO A 543 -4.16 2.20 23.73
C PRO A 543 -4.96 1.08 24.41
N PHE A 544 -4.40 0.44 25.44
CA PHE A 544 -5.08 -0.59 26.22
C PHE A 544 -6.23 -0.08 27.11
N ALA A 545 -6.34 1.23 27.34
CA ALA A 545 -7.43 1.86 28.10
C ALA A 545 -8.77 1.84 27.35
N GLY A 546 -8.77 1.63 26.03
CA GLY A 546 -9.97 1.70 25.18
C GLY A 546 -11.12 0.78 25.55
N PHE A 547 -10.85 -0.31 26.29
CA PHE A 547 -11.86 -1.24 26.83
C PHE A 547 -11.85 -1.33 28.36
N ALA A 548 -11.08 -0.47 29.03
CA ALA A 548 -10.86 -0.51 30.48
C ALA A 548 -11.96 0.22 31.29
N PHE A 549 -13.23 -0.01 30.93
CA PHE A 549 -14.43 0.54 31.56
C PHE A 549 -15.28 -0.56 32.22
N HIS A 550 -16.39 -0.19 32.88
CA HIS A 550 -17.30 -1.16 33.53
C HIS A 550 -18.13 -1.95 32.49
N PRO A 551 -18.44 -3.25 32.69
CA PRO A 551 -19.18 -4.06 31.71
C PRO A 551 -20.46 -3.43 31.13
N LEU A 552 -21.31 -2.87 31.99
CA LEU A 552 -22.55 -2.20 31.56
C LEU A 552 -22.32 -0.89 30.80
N ASP A 553 -21.16 -0.24 30.99
CA ASP A 553 -20.81 1.02 30.31
C ASP A 553 -20.69 0.78 28.79
N GLY A 554 -19.82 -0.17 28.41
CA GLY A 554 -19.65 -0.58 27.01
C GLY A 554 -20.90 -1.21 26.39
N ILE A 555 -21.70 -1.96 27.16
CA ILE A 555 -22.99 -2.48 26.67
C ILE A 555 -23.93 -1.32 26.31
N ILE A 556 -24.12 -0.35 27.23
CA ILE A 556 -25.05 0.76 27.00
C ILE A 556 -24.54 1.65 25.87
N GLN A 557 -23.24 2.00 25.85
CA GLN A 557 -22.63 2.75 24.73
C GLN A 557 -22.72 2.02 23.39
N SER A 558 -22.76 0.68 23.37
CA SER A 558 -22.86 -0.09 22.11
C SER A 558 -24.30 -0.31 21.61
N LEU A 559 -25.34 0.00 22.41
CA LEU A 559 -26.74 -0.14 22.00
C LEU A 559 -27.12 0.56 20.66
N PRO A 560 -26.60 1.77 20.32
CA PRO A 560 -26.90 2.43 19.05
C PRO A 560 -26.55 1.58 17.82
N HIS A 561 -25.49 0.77 17.86
CA HIS A 561 -25.14 -0.15 16.77
C HIS A 561 -26.22 -1.21 16.52
N VAL A 562 -26.90 -1.66 17.58
CA VAL A 562 -27.97 -2.67 17.52
C VAL A 562 -29.28 -2.00 17.09
N ILE A 563 -29.59 -0.82 17.63
CA ILE A 563 -30.77 -0.03 17.27
C ILE A 563 -30.76 0.31 15.77
N ALA A 564 -29.60 0.67 15.21
CA ALA A 564 -29.45 0.98 13.80
C ALA A 564 -29.85 -0.19 12.87
N LEU A 565 -29.65 -1.45 13.28
CA LEU A 565 -30.05 -2.64 12.51
C LEU A 565 -31.58 -2.78 12.33
N PHE A 566 -32.39 -2.23 13.23
CA PHE A 566 -33.85 -2.22 13.08
C PHE A 566 -34.33 -1.08 12.19
N ILE A 567 -33.56 0.00 12.08
CA ILE A 567 -33.93 1.21 11.34
C ILE A 567 -33.50 1.11 9.89
N VAL A 568 -32.24 0.72 9.63
CA VAL A 568 -31.55 0.89 8.35
C VAL A 568 -31.22 -0.45 7.70
N PRO A 569 -31.54 -0.67 6.41
CA PRO A 569 -31.08 -1.83 5.65
C PRO A 569 -29.54 -1.88 5.56
N ILE A 570 -28.90 -2.98 5.97
CA ILE A 570 -27.44 -3.13 5.88
C ILE A 570 -27.01 -4.57 5.58
N HIS A 571 -25.92 -4.73 4.82
CA HIS A 571 -25.36 -6.04 4.50
C HIS A 571 -24.52 -6.60 5.67
N LEU A 572 -24.58 -7.93 5.88
CA LEU A 572 -23.95 -8.58 7.03
C LEU A 572 -22.44 -8.28 7.13
N ILE A 573 -21.71 -8.43 6.02
CA ILE A 573 -20.25 -8.20 6.01
C ILE A 573 -19.94 -6.74 6.35
N THR A 574 -20.77 -5.79 5.89
CA THR A 574 -20.63 -4.36 6.22
C THR A 574 -20.84 -4.10 7.71
N HIS A 575 -21.84 -4.71 8.33
CA HIS A 575 -22.05 -4.58 9.77
C HIS A 575 -20.87 -5.16 10.56
N LEU A 576 -20.37 -6.34 10.17
CA LEU A 576 -19.17 -6.94 10.79
C LEU A 576 -17.91 -6.08 10.60
N CYS A 577 -17.69 -5.50 9.42
CA CYS A 577 -16.61 -4.56 9.17
C CYS A 577 -16.73 -3.27 9.99
N LEU A 578 -17.96 -2.75 10.20
CA LEU A 578 -18.19 -1.59 11.06
C LEU A 578 -17.89 -1.91 12.53
N LEU A 579 -18.31 -3.07 13.04
CA LEU A 579 -17.94 -3.54 14.38
C LEU A 579 -16.43 -3.81 14.52
N PHE A 580 -15.76 -4.29 13.47
CA PHE A 580 -14.29 -4.43 13.46
C PHE A 580 -13.58 -3.06 13.50
N SER A 581 -14.08 -2.09 12.72
CA SER A 581 -13.57 -0.71 12.75
C SER A 581 -13.72 -0.07 14.13
N GLU A 582 -14.79 -0.41 14.86
CA GLU A 582 -15.02 0.01 16.24
C GLU A 582 -13.93 -0.51 17.19
N GLY A 583 -13.59 -1.80 17.07
CA GLY A 583 -12.52 -2.42 17.85
C GLY A 583 -11.17 -1.74 17.69
N MET A 584 -10.84 -1.33 16.45
CA MET A 584 -9.64 -0.52 16.17
C MET A 584 -9.77 0.91 16.72
N TRP A 585 -10.90 1.57 16.47
CA TRP A 585 -11.16 2.96 16.84
C TRP A 585 -11.01 3.21 18.34
N ALA A 586 -11.61 2.35 19.16
CA ALA A 586 -11.52 2.41 20.62
C ALA A 586 -10.06 2.37 21.14
N THR A 587 -9.15 1.67 20.45
CA THR A 587 -7.72 1.67 20.82
C THR A 587 -6.95 2.89 20.30
N ASN A 588 -7.32 3.45 19.15
CA ASN A 588 -6.65 4.62 18.57
C ASN A 588 -6.95 5.92 19.33
N ILE A 589 -8.21 6.19 19.71
CA ILE A 589 -8.54 7.43 20.45
C ILE A 589 -7.91 7.52 21.85
N HIS A 590 -7.27 6.44 22.33
CA HIS A 590 -6.53 6.37 23.59
C HIS A 590 -5.00 6.30 23.42
N ASP A 591 -4.48 6.52 22.20
CA ASP A 591 -3.06 6.39 21.89
C ASP A 591 -2.19 7.63 22.23
N CYS A 592 -2.84 8.74 22.59
CA CYS A 592 -2.26 10.06 22.89
C CYS A 592 -1.53 10.75 21.72
N ILE A 593 -1.71 10.32 20.47
CA ILE A 593 -1.22 11.05 19.29
C ILE A 593 -2.10 12.28 19.05
N HIS A 594 -1.52 13.47 19.14
CA HIS A 594 -2.23 14.74 18.98
C HIS A 594 -2.33 15.14 17.50
N GLY A 595 -3.08 14.37 16.72
CA GLY A 595 -3.45 14.69 15.33
C GLY A 595 -4.78 15.43 15.26
N ASN A 596 -4.77 16.67 14.78
CA ASN A 596 -5.98 17.47 14.56
C ASN A 596 -6.41 17.34 13.09
N ILE A 597 -7.47 16.59 12.82
CA ILE A 597 -8.14 16.52 11.50
C ILE A 597 -9.62 16.79 11.76
N TRP A 598 -10.14 17.92 11.31
CA TRP A 598 -11.58 18.22 11.40
C TRP A 598 -12.36 17.35 10.39
N PRO A 599 -13.54 16.79 10.71
CA PRO A 599 -14.28 16.81 11.98
C PRO A 599 -14.08 15.50 12.81
N VAL A 600 -12.89 14.90 12.79
CA VAL A 600 -12.60 13.57 13.38
C VAL A 600 -12.29 13.67 14.88
N MET A 601 -12.78 12.71 15.68
CA MET A 601 -12.48 12.60 17.12
C MET A 601 -11.08 12.01 17.36
N GLY A 602 -10.03 12.82 17.18
CA GLY A 602 -8.64 12.42 17.44
C GLY A 602 -8.31 12.30 18.94
N ALA A 603 -7.28 11.51 19.29
CA ALA A 603 -6.89 11.22 20.68
C ALA A 603 -6.56 12.47 21.52
N GLY A 604 -6.16 13.59 20.89
CA GLY A 604 -6.02 14.89 21.58
C GLY A 604 -7.33 15.42 22.16
N TYR A 605 -8.45 15.32 21.42
CA TYR A 605 -9.77 15.71 21.92
C TYR A 605 -10.24 14.77 23.04
N HIS A 606 -10.01 13.46 22.90
CA HIS A 606 -10.37 12.47 23.92
C HIS A 606 -9.51 12.56 25.19
N THR A 607 -8.26 13.03 25.09
CA THR A 607 -7.41 13.33 26.27
C THR A 607 -7.97 14.51 27.07
N ILE A 608 -8.61 15.49 26.42
CA ILE A 608 -9.32 16.61 27.08
C ILE A 608 -10.62 16.13 27.73
N HIS A 609 -11.29 15.15 27.12
CA HIS A 609 -12.43 14.47 27.73
C HIS A 609 -12.03 13.82 29.07
N HIS A 610 -11.01 12.94 29.04
CA HIS A 610 -10.46 12.24 30.21
C HIS A 610 -9.91 13.15 31.32
N THR A 611 -9.52 14.38 31.01
CA THR A 611 -8.98 15.34 31.99
C THR A 611 -10.02 16.36 32.49
N THR A 612 -11.12 16.58 31.78
CA THR A 612 -12.11 17.63 32.12
C THR A 612 -13.53 17.14 32.40
N TYR A 613 -13.90 15.93 31.98
CA TYR A 613 -15.20 15.27 32.21
C TYR A 613 -16.44 16.09 31.76
N LYS A 614 -16.25 17.07 30.87
CA LYS A 614 -17.27 18.07 30.52
C LYS A 614 -17.38 18.38 29.02
N HIS A 615 -16.48 17.82 28.22
CA HIS A 615 -16.28 18.16 26.82
C HIS A 615 -15.99 16.90 26.01
N ASN A 616 -16.13 16.98 24.69
CA ASN A 616 -15.69 15.96 23.72
C ASN A 616 -16.30 14.56 24.01
N TYR A 617 -17.63 14.44 23.95
CA TYR A 617 -18.36 13.18 24.16
C TYR A 617 -18.63 12.40 22.86
N GLY A 618 -18.35 12.97 21.69
CA GLY A 618 -18.55 12.39 20.37
C GLY A 618 -17.78 11.08 20.16
N HIS A 619 -18.16 10.31 19.14
CA HIS A 619 -17.75 8.92 19.03
C HIS A 619 -16.62 8.76 18.02
N LYS A 620 -16.91 8.99 16.73
CA LYS A 620 -15.91 9.04 15.65
C LYS A 620 -15.67 10.46 15.17
N THR A 621 -16.55 11.38 15.52
CA THR A 621 -16.49 12.78 15.11
C THR A 621 -16.60 13.74 16.29
N ILE A 622 -16.09 14.95 16.10
CA ILE A 622 -16.35 16.12 16.96
C ILE A 622 -17.60 16.91 16.51
N LEU A 623 -18.36 16.37 15.55
CA LEU A 623 -19.56 17.01 14.98
C LEU A 623 -20.66 17.19 16.03
N MET A 624 -20.97 16.15 16.82
CA MET A 624 -22.02 16.24 17.84
C MET A 624 -21.64 17.20 18.97
N ASP A 625 -20.38 17.19 19.41
CA ASP A 625 -19.87 18.15 20.38
C ASP A 625 -19.94 19.60 19.89
N TRP A 626 -19.66 19.83 18.61
CA TRP A 626 -19.81 21.14 17.99
C TRP A 626 -21.29 21.55 17.89
N MET A 627 -22.17 20.65 17.45
CA MET A 627 -23.61 20.90 17.28
C MET A 627 -24.29 21.28 18.60
N PHE A 628 -23.89 20.62 19.69
CA PHE A 628 -24.50 20.74 21.02
C PHE A 628 -23.67 21.56 22.03
N GLY A 629 -22.49 22.05 21.64
CA GLY A 629 -21.72 23.04 22.41
C GLY A 629 -20.81 22.48 23.51
N SER A 630 -20.41 21.20 23.41
CA SER A 630 -19.45 20.56 24.32
C SER A 630 -18.04 20.39 23.73
N LEU A 631 -17.77 20.91 22.53
CA LEU A 631 -16.43 20.85 21.92
C LEU A 631 -15.41 21.70 22.69
N LYS A 632 -14.23 21.14 22.93
CA LYS A 632 -13.05 21.84 23.44
C LYS A 632 -11.77 21.34 22.76
N ALA A 633 -11.07 22.22 22.05
CA ALA A 633 -9.85 21.89 21.32
C ALA A 633 -8.59 21.78 22.24
N PRO A 634 -7.55 21.03 21.81
CA PRO A 634 -6.25 21.00 22.48
C PRO A 634 -5.57 22.37 22.53
N LEU A 635 -4.86 22.67 23.61
CA LEU A 635 -4.18 23.95 23.81
C LEU A 635 -2.84 23.99 23.06
N ALA A 636 -2.88 24.50 21.83
CA ALA A 636 -1.78 25.20 21.18
C ALA A 636 -2.33 26.51 20.58
N GLU A 637 -1.50 27.54 20.51
CA GLU A 637 -1.74 28.93 20.06
C GLU A 637 -3.03 29.19 19.26
N GLU A 638 -3.96 29.95 19.85
CA GLU A 638 -5.19 30.54 19.26
C GLU A 638 -5.59 30.04 17.86
N ASP A 639 -5.96 28.77 17.74
CA ASP A 639 -6.40 28.21 16.46
C ASP A 639 -7.82 28.68 16.12
N ASN A 640 -7.89 29.86 15.50
CA ASN A 640 -9.08 30.57 15.06
C ASN A 640 -9.73 29.93 13.80
N SER A 641 -9.54 28.62 13.62
CA SER A 641 -10.00 27.81 12.48
C SER A 641 -11.45 27.33 12.63
N ILE A 642 -11.91 27.05 13.85
CA ILE A 642 -13.20 26.39 14.10
C ILE A 642 -14.37 27.39 13.92
N PRO A 643 -15.30 27.16 12.97
CA PRO A 643 -16.42 28.08 12.74
C PRO A 643 -17.38 28.16 13.93
N THR A 644 -17.78 29.39 14.29
CA THR A 644 -18.83 29.57 15.30
C THR A 644 -20.18 29.02 14.83
N ARG A 645 -20.96 28.45 15.76
CA ARG A 645 -22.31 27.92 15.50
C ARG A 645 -23.23 28.90 14.77
N LYS A 646 -23.09 30.21 15.01
CA LYS A 646 -23.86 31.26 14.31
C LYS A 646 -23.42 31.44 12.84
N ALA A 647 -22.11 31.41 12.57
CA ALA A 647 -21.58 31.54 11.21
C ALA A 647 -21.96 30.34 10.33
N MET A 648 -21.77 29.12 10.84
CA MET A 648 -22.09 27.90 10.08
C MET A 648 -23.60 27.71 9.86
N LEU A 649 -24.47 28.03 10.84
CA LEU A 649 -25.93 28.03 10.62
C LEU A 649 -26.35 29.06 9.56
N LEU A 650 -25.68 30.22 9.48
CA LEU A 650 -25.93 31.22 8.44
C LEU A 650 -25.45 30.75 7.06
N GLN A 651 -24.30 30.05 6.97
CA GLN A 651 -23.82 29.44 5.73
C GLN A 651 -24.74 28.33 5.26
N ILE A 652 -25.16 27.42 6.14
CA ILE A 652 -26.17 26.39 5.84
C ILE A 652 -27.45 27.03 5.32
N TYR A 653 -27.94 28.11 5.94
CA TYR A 653 -29.14 28.82 5.49
C TYR A 653 -29.00 29.47 4.11
N VAL A 654 -27.83 30.04 3.78
CA VAL A 654 -27.56 30.61 2.45
C VAL A 654 -27.34 29.51 1.40
N ALA A 655 -26.59 28.47 1.72
CA ALA A 655 -26.41 27.29 0.86
C ALA A 655 -27.74 26.61 0.56
N MET A 656 -28.62 26.41 1.54
CA MET A 656 -29.98 25.89 1.33
C MET A 656 -30.87 26.79 0.46
N LYS A 657 -30.56 28.09 0.34
CA LYS A 657 -31.24 29.01 -0.59
C LYS A 657 -30.63 29.00 -1.99
N ALA A 658 -29.32 28.76 -2.11
CA ALA A 658 -28.61 28.68 -3.38
C ALA A 658 -28.80 27.32 -4.08
N MET A 659 -28.80 26.23 -3.29
CA MET A 659 -28.81 24.86 -3.78
C MET A 659 -29.97 24.51 -4.73
N PRO A 660 -31.23 24.97 -4.54
CA PRO A 660 -32.30 24.75 -5.51
C PRO A 660 -31.99 25.27 -6.93
N TRP A 661 -31.20 26.34 -7.03
CA TRP A 661 -30.77 26.94 -8.30
C TRP A 661 -29.54 26.24 -8.89
N TYR A 662 -28.71 25.64 -8.05
CA TYR A 662 -27.63 24.74 -8.49
C TYR A 662 -28.22 23.41 -9.01
N THR A 663 -29.23 22.84 -8.34
CA THR A 663 -29.94 21.63 -8.80
C THR A 663 -30.83 21.86 -10.03
N LEU A 664 -31.09 23.12 -10.40
CA LEU A 664 -31.72 23.44 -11.68
C LEU A 664 -30.80 23.09 -12.87
N LEU A 665 -29.48 23.04 -12.67
CA LEU A 665 -28.51 22.74 -13.72
C LEU A 665 -28.55 21.27 -14.19
N PRO A 666 -28.55 20.24 -13.31
CA PRO A 666 -28.90 18.88 -13.70
C PRO A 666 -30.23 18.80 -14.47
N ALA A 667 -31.30 19.42 -13.98
CA ALA A 667 -32.62 19.35 -14.63
C ALA A 667 -32.64 20.00 -16.03
N VAL A 668 -31.94 21.13 -16.22
CA VAL A 668 -31.75 21.75 -17.55
C VAL A 668 -30.89 20.86 -18.46
N SER A 669 -29.85 20.23 -17.90
CA SER A 669 -28.98 19.31 -18.64
C SER A 669 -29.76 18.08 -19.09
N GLU A 670 -30.49 17.41 -18.19
CA GLU A 670 -31.39 16.30 -18.47
C GLU A 670 -32.42 16.66 -19.55
N TYR A 671 -33.11 17.79 -19.42
CA TYR A 671 -34.06 18.27 -20.44
C TYR A 671 -33.39 18.43 -21.82
N MET A 672 -32.19 19.00 -21.88
CA MET A 672 -31.43 19.18 -23.13
C MET A 672 -30.85 17.86 -23.69
N ILE A 673 -30.71 16.83 -22.86
CA ILE A 673 -30.31 15.47 -23.25
C ILE A 673 -31.52 14.72 -23.82
N GLU A 674 -32.69 14.79 -23.16
CA GLU A 674 -33.96 14.23 -23.65
C GLU A 674 -34.35 14.79 -25.03
N HIS A 675 -34.09 16.07 -25.28
CA HIS A 675 -34.38 16.73 -26.56
C HIS A 675 -33.25 16.58 -27.60
N GLY A 676 -32.17 15.86 -27.28
CA GLY A 676 -31.07 15.58 -28.21
C GLY A 676 -30.22 16.80 -28.60
N TRP A 677 -30.18 17.84 -27.77
CA TRP A 677 -29.46 19.08 -28.06
C TRP A 677 -27.97 19.04 -27.65
N THR A 678 -27.55 18.05 -26.88
CA THR A 678 -26.17 17.90 -26.36
C THR A 678 -25.45 16.70 -26.96
N LYS A 679 -24.16 16.55 -26.63
CA LYS A 679 -23.37 15.33 -26.88
C LYS A 679 -23.28 14.43 -25.64
N CYS A 680 -24.28 14.48 -24.74
CA CYS A 680 -24.36 13.51 -23.67
C CYS A 680 -25.07 12.24 -24.17
N TYR A 681 -24.51 11.06 -23.93
CA TYR A 681 -25.09 9.79 -24.36
C TYR A 681 -25.48 8.93 -23.16
N SER A 682 -26.61 8.22 -23.26
CA SER A 682 -27.15 7.37 -22.19
C SER A 682 -26.59 5.95 -22.19
N SER A 683 -26.15 5.40 -23.33
CA SER A 683 -25.41 4.13 -23.37
C SER A 683 -23.89 4.32 -23.36
N LEU A 684 -23.20 3.39 -22.70
CA LEU A 684 -21.74 3.26 -22.75
C LEU A 684 -21.25 2.68 -24.09
N ASP A 685 -22.12 2.06 -24.90
CA ASP A 685 -21.74 1.47 -26.20
C ASP A 685 -21.20 2.52 -27.21
N HIS A 686 -21.51 3.80 -26.99
CA HIS A 686 -20.97 4.92 -27.75
C HIS A 686 -19.53 5.32 -27.34
N PHE A 687 -18.98 4.73 -26.27
CA PHE A 687 -17.68 5.07 -25.71
C PHE A 687 -16.78 3.86 -25.53
N ASN A 688 -15.64 3.89 -26.21
CA ASN A 688 -14.47 3.14 -25.76
C ASN A 688 -13.99 3.73 -24.40
N TRP A 689 -13.61 2.89 -23.45
CA TRP A 689 -13.14 3.30 -22.11
C TRP A 689 -12.03 4.36 -22.12
N PHE A 690 -11.07 4.29 -23.04
CA PHE A 690 -10.03 5.31 -23.17
C PHE A 690 -10.59 6.65 -23.67
N LEU A 691 -11.50 6.62 -24.65
CA LEU A 691 -12.18 7.82 -25.13
C LEU A 691 -13.08 8.43 -24.04
N CYS A 692 -13.71 7.60 -23.20
CA CYS A 692 -14.43 8.06 -22.02
C CYS A 692 -13.50 8.82 -21.06
N LEU A 693 -12.32 8.26 -20.73
CA LEU A 693 -11.32 8.93 -19.89
C LEU A 693 -10.75 10.22 -20.51
N LEU A 694 -10.48 10.21 -21.82
CA LEU A 694 -10.01 11.39 -22.55
C LEU A 694 -11.09 12.50 -22.59
N TYR A 695 -12.36 12.14 -22.80
CA TYR A 695 -13.45 13.10 -22.77
C TYR A 695 -13.76 13.60 -21.36
N ILE A 696 -13.60 12.78 -20.31
CA ILE A 696 -13.63 13.25 -18.90
C ILE A 696 -12.55 14.33 -18.70
N ALA A 697 -11.31 14.09 -19.14
CA ALA A 697 -10.23 15.06 -19.01
C ALA A 697 -10.50 16.35 -19.81
N LEU A 698 -10.98 16.24 -21.05
CA LEU A 698 -11.34 17.39 -21.89
C LEU A 698 -12.54 18.17 -21.33
N TYR A 699 -13.54 17.48 -20.79
CA TYR A 699 -14.69 18.08 -20.13
C TYR A 699 -14.26 18.89 -18.91
N LEU A 700 -13.45 18.29 -18.02
CA LEU A 700 -12.91 18.97 -16.83
C LEU A 700 -12.07 20.19 -17.20
N VAL A 701 -11.12 20.07 -18.14
CA VAL A 701 -10.28 21.21 -18.58
C VAL A 701 -11.12 22.34 -19.16
N LEU A 702 -12.17 22.03 -19.93
CA LEU A 702 -13.07 23.03 -20.51
C LEU A 702 -13.94 23.71 -19.45
N VAL A 703 -14.56 22.93 -18.56
CA VAL A 703 -15.40 23.41 -17.47
C VAL A 703 -14.60 24.31 -16.52
N GLU A 704 -13.47 23.83 -16.02
CA GLU A 704 -12.57 24.61 -15.16
C GLU A 704 -12.19 25.93 -15.82
N PHE A 705 -11.65 25.91 -17.04
CA PHE A 705 -11.23 27.11 -17.79
C PHE A 705 -12.35 28.16 -17.87
N MET A 706 -13.59 27.72 -18.11
CA MET A 706 -14.75 28.60 -18.20
C MET A 706 -15.23 29.08 -16.81
N ILE A 707 -15.19 28.24 -15.77
CA ILE A 707 -15.47 28.64 -14.37
C ILE A 707 -14.50 29.74 -13.94
N TYR A 708 -13.19 29.59 -14.17
CA TYR A 708 -12.20 30.62 -13.85
C TYR A 708 -12.52 31.96 -14.52
N TRP A 709 -12.87 31.92 -15.80
CA TRP A 709 -13.14 33.14 -16.56
C TRP A 709 -14.39 33.85 -16.01
N VAL A 710 -15.45 33.10 -15.71
CA VAL A 710 -16.65 33.63 -15.04
C VAL A 710 -16.34 34.16 -13.63
N HIS A 711 -15.60 33.41 -12.81
CA HIS A 711 -15.21 33.79 -11.45
C HIS A 711 -14.31 35.03 -11.43
N LYS A 712 -13.45 35.20 -12.44
CA LYS A 712 -12.65 36.42 -12.63
C LYS A 712 -13.53 37.62 -13.00
N GLU A 713 -14.44 37.50 -13.97
CA GLU A 713 -15.35 38.60 -14.33
C GLU A 713 -16.31 38.97 -13.18
N LEU A 714 -16.71 38.00 -12.34
CA LEU A 714 -17.43 38.22 -11.08
C LEU A 714 -16.64 39.05 -10.05
N HIS A 715 -15.30 39.02 -10.11
CA HIS A 715 -14.40 39.85 -9.29
C HIS A 715 -14.11 41.22 -9.94
N ASP A 716 -13.75 41.25 -11.22
CA ASP A 716 -13.31 42.47 -11.93
C ASP A 716 -14.48 43.44 -12.18
N ILE A 717 -15.69 42.92 -12.51
CA ILE A 717 -16.88 43.74 -12.73
C ILE A 717 -17.50 44.11 -11.37
N LYS A 718 -17.17 45.31 -10.87
CA LYS A 718 -17.67 45.89 -9.59
C LYS A 718 -19.19 45.77 -9.36
N PHE A 719 -20.00 45.78 -10.41
CA PHE A 719 -21.45 45.57 -10.29
C PHE A 719 -21.80 44.12 -9.93
N LEU A 720 -21.20 43.13 -10.59
CA LEU A 720 -21.39 41.71 -10.30
C LEU A 720 -20.80 41.36 -8.94
N TYR A 721 -19.59 41.87 -8.63
CA TYR A 721 -18.98 41.69 -7.32
C TYR A 721 -19.91 42.20 -6.21
N LYS A 722 -20.38 43.45 -6.28
CA LYS A 722 -21.17 44.06 -5.20
C LYS A 722 -22.52 43.37 -4.94
N HIS A 723 -23.19 42.85 -5.96
CA HIS A 723 -24.58 42.37 -5.84
C HIS A 723 -24.72 40.85 -5.89
N LEU A 724 -23.75 40.13 -6.46
CA LEU A 724 -23.78 38.66 -6.58
C LEU A 724 -22.62 38.04 -5.78
N HIS A 725 -21.38 38.33 -6.15
CA HIS A 725 -20.22 37.57 -5.67
C HIS A 725 -19.77 37.93 -4.24
N ALA A 726 -20.09 39.14 -3.77
CA ALA A 726 -19.79 39.55 -2.40
C ALA A 726 -20.44 38.63 -1.36
N THR A 727 -21.56 37.96 -1.66
CA THR A 727 -22.20 36.99 -0.76
C THR A 727 -21.29 35.79 -0.45
N HIS A 728 -20.56 35.28 -1.46
CA HIS A 728 -19.56 34.23 -1.27
C HIS A 728 -18.41 34.72 -0.36
N HIS A 729 -17.89 35.92 -0.63
CA HIS A 729 -16.79 36.52 0.13
C HIS A 729 -17.17 37.10 1.52
N MET A 730 -18.46 37.23 1.85
CA MET A 730 -18.93 37.74 3.16
C MET A 730 -18.43 36.90 4.34
N TYR A 731 -18.08 35.64 4.11
CA TYR A 731 -17.60 34.69 5.12
C TYR A 731 -16.07 34.62 5.24
N ASN A 732 -15.33 35.39 4.42
CA ASN A 732 -13.87 35.41 4.38
C ASN A 732 -13.27 36.26 5.53
N LYS A 733 -13.61 35.87 6.77
CA LYS A 733 -13.08 36.42 8.03
C LYS A 733 -12.67 35.27 8.96
N GLN A 734 -11.66 35.52 9.79
CA GLN A 734 -11.20 34.55 10.80
C GLN A 734 -12.37 34.15 11.73
N ASN A 735 -12.41 32.89 12.17
CA ASN A 735 -13.50 32.24 12.93
C ASN A 735 -14.87 32.07 12.21
N THR A 736 -14.98 32.25 10.89
CA THR A 736 -16.28 32.08 10.20
C THR A 736 -16.38 31.04 9.09
N LEU A 737 -15.30 30.46 8.54
CA LEU A 737 -15.40 29.51 7.43
C LEU A 737 -15.75 28.08 7.88
N SER A 738 -16.53 27.37 7.07
CA SER A 738 -16.84 25.95 7.22
C SER A 738 -16.99 25.31 5.82
N PRO A 739 -17.11 23.97 5.70
CA PRO A 739 -17.35 23.33 4.40
C PRO A 739 -18.61 23.82 3.66
N PHE A 740 -19.59 24.36 4.39
CA PHE A 740 -20.81 24.94 3.82
C PHE A 740 -20.60 26.32 3.19
N ALA A 741 -19.47 26.99 3.45
CA ALA A 741 -19.15 28.30 2.89
C ALA A 741 -18.92 28.26 1.37
N GLY A 742 -18.34 27.17 0.85
CA GLY A 742 -18.17 26.96 -0.60
C GLY A 742 -19.48 26.90 -1.38
N LEU A 743 -20.59 26.57 -0.70
CA LEU A 743 -21.94 26.53 -1.28
C LEU A 743 -22.80 27.75 -0.88
N ALA A 744 -22.26 28.68 -0.08
CA ALA A 744 -22.99 29.83 0.47
C ALA A 744 -22.91 31.09 -0.43
N PHE A 745 -23.11 30.92 -1.73
CA PHE A 745 -23.12 31.99 -2.75
C PHE A 745 -24.53 32.54 -3.04
N HIS A 746 -24.62 33.61 -3.83
CA HIS A 746 -25.90 34.13 -4.32
C HIS A 746 -26.48 33.22 -5.41
N PRO A 747 -27.81 32.99 -5.52
CA PRO A 747 -28.41 32.12 -6.55
C PRO A 747 -27.93 32.37 -7.99
N LEU A 748 -27.87 33.63 -8.42
CA LEU A 748 -27.37 33.99 -9.77
C LEU A 748 -25.85 33.84 -9.92
N ASP A 749 -25.08 33.89 -8.83
CA ASP A 749 -23.64 33.62 -8.84
C ASP A 749 -23.38 32.14 -9.12
N GLY A 750 -24.10 31.27 -8.40
CA GLY A 750 -24.12 29.82 -8.67
C GLY A 750 -24.56 29.48 -10.09
N ILE A 751 -25.61 30.13 -10.62
CA ILE A 751 -26.04 29.93 -12.02
C ILE A 751 -24.95 30.34 -13.01
N LEU A 752 -24.28 31.49 -12.80
CA LEU A 752 -23.21 31.94 -13.70
C LEU A 752 -22.02 30.97 -13.70
N GLN A 753 -21.57 30.53 -12.51
CA GLN A 753 -20.49 29.54 -12.39
C GLN A 753 -20.90 28.14 -12.89
N ALA A 754 -22.21 27.85 -12.95
CA ALA A 754 -22.74 26.58 -13.45
C ALA A 754 -22.89 26.51 -14.99
N VAL A 755 -23.19 27.62 -15.68
CA VAL A 755 -23.29 27.72 -17.16
C VAL A 755 -22.15 27.03 -17.95
N PRO A 756 -20.86 27.12 -17.54
CA PRO A 756 -19.76 26.31 -18.09
C PRO A 756 -20.08 24.84 -18.41
N HIS A 757 -20.79 24.14 -17.51
CA HIS A 757 -21.14 22.73 -17.67
C HIS A 757 -22.07 22.48 -18.84
N VAL A 758 -23.10 23.31 -18.98
CA VAL A 758 -24.09 23.22 -20.05
C VAL A 758 -23.44 23.52 -21.40
N ILE A 759 -22.49 24.46 -21.44
CA ILE A 759 -21.70 24.75 -22.64
C ILE A 759 -20.76 23.57 -22.98
N ALA A 760 -20.12 22.96 -21.98
CA ALA A 760 -19.29 21.78 -22.18
C ALA A 760 -20.07 20.58 -22.74
N LEU A 761 -21.34 20.37 -22.34
CA LEU A 761 -22.21 19.32 -22.88
C LEU A 761 -22.54 19.47 -24.39
N PHE A 762 -22.51 20.68 -24.96
CA PHE A 762 -22.62 20.86 -26.41
C PHE A 762 -21.32 20.49 -27.15
N ILE A 763 -20.18 20.60 -26.47
CA ILE A 763 -18.85 20.56 -27.09
C ILE A 763 -18.23 19.16 -26.99
N VAL A 764 -18.23 18.57 -25.79
CA VAL A 764 -17.51 17.33 -25.46
C VAL A 764 -18.49 16.15 -25.36
N PRO A 765 -18.28 15.04 -26.11
CA PRO A 765 -19.02 13.81 -25.92
C PRO A 765 -18.81 13.23 -24.51
N ILE A 766 -19.86 13.02 -23.72
CA ILE A 766 -19.72 12.44 -22.37
C ILE A 766 -20.87 11.48 -22.04
N HIS A 767 -20.65 10.50 -21.16
CA HIS A 767 -21.71 9.59 -20.73
C HIS A 767 -22.54 10.22 -19.60
N LEU A 768 -23.85 9.99 -19.60
CA LEU A 768 -24.78 10.57 -18.62
C LEU A 768 -24.39 10.29 -17.16
N ILE A 769 -24.07 9.04 -16.83
CA ILE A 769 -23.66 8.67 -15.45
C ILE A 769 -22.33 9.34 -15.10
N THR A 770 -21.43 9.47 -16.07
CA THR A 770 -20.13 10.13 -15.89
C THR A 770 -20.31 11.62 -15.61
N HIS A 771 -21.11 12.33 -16.41
CA HIS A 771 -21.41 13.75 -16.22
C HIS A 771 -22.06 14.02 -14.83
N LEU A 772 -23.07 13.23 -14.45
CA LEU A 772 -23.71 13.33 -13.14
C LEU A 772 -22.73 13.02 -11.99
N SER A 773 -21.81 12.08 -12.19
CA SER A 773 -20.76 11.75 -11.21
C SER A 773 -19.74 12.89 -11.06
N LEU A 774 -19.36 13.57 -12.15
CA LEU A 774 -18.47 14.73 -12.09
C LEU A 774 -19.14 15.90 -11.36
N LEU A 775 -20.39 16.23 -11.66
CA LEU A 775 -21.15 17.26 -10.94
C LEU A 775 -21.26 16.97 -9.44
N PHE A 776 -21.43 15.70 -9.05
CA PHE A 776 -21.47 15.27 -7.65
C PHE A 776 -20.10 15.40 -6.97
N LEU A 777 -19.02 14.96 -7.63
CA LEU A 777 -17.65 15.09 -7.14
C LEU A 777 -17.23 16.56 -7.01
N GLU A 778 -17.63 17.42 -7.94
CA GLU A 778 -17.37 18.87 -7.89
C GLU A 778 -18.09 19.56 -6.73
N GLY A 779 -19.33 19.14 -6.42
CA GLY A 779 -20.03 19.59 -5.20
C GLY A 779 -19.29 19.23 -3.91
N ILE A 780 -18.66 18.05 -3.86
CA ILE A 780 -17.81 17.61 -2.73
C ILE A 780 -16.50 18.40 -2.70
N TRP A 781 -15.85 18.57 -3.86
CA TRP A 781 -14.59 19.31 -4.04
C TRP A 781 -14.73 20.77 -3.59
N THR A 782 -15.80 21.44 -4.02
CA THR A 782 -16.17 22.81 -3.64
C THR A 782 -16.38 22.97 -2.13
N ALA A 783 -17.03 21.99 -1.49
CA ALA A 783 -17.19 21.99 -0.03
C ALA A 783 -15.87 21.71 0.71
N SER A 784 -14.96 20.91 0.12
CA SER A 784 -13.73 20.44 0.78
C SER A 784 -12.57 21.45 0.70
N ILE A 785 -12.38 22.09 -0.47
CA ILE A 785 -11.32 23.09 -0.67
C ILE A 785 -11.53 24.33 0.21
N HIS A 786 -12.78 24.73 0.41
CA HIS A 786 -13.15 25.95 1.11
C HIS A 786 -12.84 25.90 2.63
N ASP A 787 -12.64 24.69 3.18
CA ASP A 787 -12.11 24.44 4.53
C ASP A 787 -10.57 24.55 4.54
N CYS A 788 -9.91 23.97 3.53
CA CYS A 788 -8.45 23.87 3.45
C CYS A 788 -7.73 25.22 3.21
N ILE A 789 -8.30 26.13 2.41
CA ILE A 789 -7.60 27.38 2.00
C ILE A 789 -7.38 28.36 3.17
N HIS A 790 -8.22 28.32 4.20
CA HIS A 790 -8.26 29.37 5.24
C HIS A 790 -7.89 28.91 6.66
N GLY A 791 -7.85 27.60 6.94
CA GLY A 791 -7.33 27.08 8.22
C GLY A 791 -5.80 27.14 8.36
N GLY A 792 -5.07 27.39 7.27
CA GLY A 792 -3.60 27.39 7.25
C GLY A 792 -2.97 28.71 7.70
N ASN A 793 -2.32 28.71 8.86
CA ASN A 793 -1.59 29.87 9.36
C ASN A 793 -0.32 30.14 8.51
N ARG A 794 -0.35 31.18 7.67
CA ARG A 794 0.80 31.79 6.95
C ARG A 794 1.67 30.90 6.04
N LEU A 795 1.12 29.90 5.37
CA LEU A 795 1.75 29.30 4.17
C LEU A 795 0.85 29.39 2.93
N GLU A 796 1.11 30.43 2.13
CA GLU A 796 0.80 30.51 0.69
C GLU A 796 -0.64 30.14 0.25
N SER A 797 -1.65 30.77 0.87
CA SER A 797 -3.08 30.65 0.49
C SER A 797 -3.41 31.04 -0.97
N GLY A 798 -2.46 31.60 -1.72
CA GLY A 798 -2.57 31.81 -3.17
C GLY A 798 -2.33 30.58 -4.05
N LYS A 799 -1.93 29.43 -3.50
CA LYS A 799 -1.61 28.22 -4.29
C LYS A 799 -2.79 27.25 -4.49
N PHE A 800 -3.63 27.03 -3.47
CA PHE A 800 -4.64 25.96 -3.53
C PHE A 800 -5.78 26.23 -4.52
N SER A 801 -6.21 27.48 -4.70
CA SER A 801 -7.22 27.88 -5.71
C SER A 801 -6.69 27.93 -7.15
N SER A 802 -5.39 27.66 -7.37
CA SER A 802 -4.77 27.75 -8.70
C SER A 802 -4.58 26.40 -9.40
N LEU A 803 -4.89 25.28 -8.72
CA LEU A 803 -4.40 23.94 -9.08
C LEU A 803 -4.89 23.42 -10.44
N THR A 804 -6.07 23.84 -10.88
CA THR A 804 -6.65 23.52 -12.20
C THR A 804 -6.45 24.63 -13.25
N LEU A 805 -6.06 25.84 -12.82
CA LEU A 805 -6.44 27.06 -13.54
C LEU A 805 -5.37 28.14 -13.71
N GLY A 806 -4.35 28.18 -12.84
CA GLY A 806 -3.25 29.13 -12.99
C GLY A 806 -2.42 28.92 -14.26
N LEU A 807 -2.30 27.67 -14.73
CA LEU A 807 -1.40 27.30 -15.82
C LEU A 807 -1.86 27.74 -17.22
N LEU A 808 -3.17 27.78 -17.50
CA LEU A 808 -3.69 28.12 -18.83
C LEU A 808 -3.77 29.63 -19.07
N SER A 809 -4.32 30.38 -18.11
CA SER A 809 -4.58 31.83 -18.24
C SER A 809 -3.28 32.63 -18.45
N ASP A 810 -2.30 32.49 -17.56
CA ASP A 810 -1.06 33.29 -17.62
C ASP A 810 -0.08 32.81 -18.72
N THR A 811 -0.28 31.59 -19.25
CA THR A 811 0.44 31.12 -20.45
C THR A 811 -0.15 31.75 -21.71
N MET A 812 -1.47 31.77 -21.89
CA MET A 812 -2.11 32.34 -23.07
C MET A 812 -2.05 33.87 -23.11
N ALA A 813 -2.16 34.55 -21.96
CA ALA A 813 -2.02 36.00 -21.86
C ALA A 813 -0.64 36.54 -22.29
N ARG A 814 0.38 35.66 -22.37
CA ARG A 814 1.75 35.99 -22.81
C ARG A 814 2.03 35.64 -24.28
N PHE A 815 1.02 35.15 -25.03
CA PHE A 815 1.12 34.82 -26.46
C PHE A 815 0.31 35.77 -27.38
N SER A 816 0.22 37.05 -27.03
CA SER A 816 -0.33 38.10 -27.90
C SER A 816 0.59 38.37 -29.12
N PHE A 817 0.33 37.69 -30.24
CA PHE A 817 0.90 38.07 -31.54
C PHE A 817 0.07 39.19 -32.22
N PRO A 818 0.71 40.09 -33.00
CA PRO A 818 0.03 41.24 -33.61
C PRO A 818 -0.73 40.91 -34.91
N CYS A 819 -1.58 41.85 -35.33
CA CYS A 819 -2.51 41.78 -36.46
C CYS A 819 -1.89 41.43 -37.83
N PHE A 820 -2.63 40.68 -38.67
CA PHE A 820 -3.12 41.11 -40.01
C PHE A 820 -4.10 40.02 -40.62
N PRO A 821 -4.78 40.20 -41.79
CA PRO A 821 -6.25 40.04 -41.80
C PRO A 821 -6.85 39.05 -42.84
N ASN A 822 -8.18 38.92 -42.79
CA ASN A 822 -9.13 38.61 -43.88
C ASN A 822 -8.78 37.54 -44.94
N PHE A 823 -9.44 36.38 -44.85
CA PHE A 823 -10.23 35.74 -45.95
C PHE A 823 -11.10 34.62 -45.31
N GLY A 824 -12.32 34.29 -45.76
CA GLY A 824 -13.17 34.97 -46.73
C GLY A 824 -13.73 34.08 -47.84
N GLY A 825 -14.66 33.15 -47.55
CA GLY A 825 -15.55 32.60 -48.59
C GLY A 825 -16.13 31.19 -48.41
N PHE A 826 -17.27 31.03 -49.10
CA PHE A 826 -17.91 29.81 -49.62
C PHE A 826 -18.69 28.81 -48.73
N ASN A 827 -20.02 28.91 -48.88
CA ASN A 827 -21.00 27.84 -48.68
C ASN A 827 -20.94 26.81 -49.84
N GLN A 828 -21.29 25.55 -49.56
CA GLN A 828 -22.32 24.70 -50.22
C GLN A 828 -22.12 23.24 -49.72
N ALA A 829 -23.10 22.44 -49.26
CA ALA A 829 -24.52 22.19 -49.60
C ALA A 829 -24.73 21.09 -50.68
N VAL A 830 -25.94 20.49 -50.67
CA VAL A 830 -26.52 19.57 -51.70
C VAL A 830 -26.28 18.05 -51.55
N THR A 831 -27.01 17.45 -50.61
CA THR A 831 -27.93 16.27 -50.75
C THR A 831 -27.55 14.94 -51.45
N ASN A 832 -28.07 13.87 -50.83
CA ASN A 832 -28.64 12.63 -51.41
C ASN A 832 -27.75 11.60 -52.12
N ARG A 833 -27.74 10.37 -51.58
CA ARG A 833 -28.32 9.18 -52.25
C ARG A 833 -28.51 7.98 -51.31
N GLY A 834 -29.63 7.30 -51.48
CA GLY A 834 -29.84 5.85 -51.38
C GLY A 834 -30.87 5.49 -52.47
N PRO A 835 -31.51 4.31 -52.45
CA PRO A 835 -31.21 3.07 -51.71
C PRO A 835 -30.83 1.92 -52.69
N GLU A 836 -30.62 0.69 -52.20
CA GLU A 836 -31.21 -0.52 -52.80
C GLU A 836 -31.06 -1.77 -51.89
N ILE A 837 -31.67 -2.89 -52.30
CA ILE A 837 -31.93 -4.10 -51.50
C ILE A 837 -31.45 -5.35 -52.26
N SER A 838 -30.92 -6.35 -51.55
CA SER A 838 -30.93 -7.74 -52.04
C SER A 838 -30.88 -8.73 -50.86
N GLU A 839 -31.77 -9.71 -50.88
CA GLU A 839 -31.71 -10.90 -50.03
C GLU A 839 -30.84 -11.97 -50.70
N THR A 840 -30.27 -12.89 -49.92
CA THR A 840 -30.04 -14.28 -50.33
C THR A 840 -29.87 -15.14 -49.08
N ALA A 841 -30.28 -16.40 -49.14
CA ALA A 841 -30.41 -17.29 -47.97
C ALA A 841 -29.52 -18.54 -48.08
N ASP A 842 -29.63 -19.39 -47.06
CA ASP A 842 -29.03 -20.73 -46.90
C ASP A 842 -27.48 -20.73 -46.71
N ASN A 843 -26.90 -21.51 -45.79
CA ASN A 843 -27.20 -22.91 -45.48
C ASN A 843 -26.56 -23.41 -44.16
N TRP A 844 -27.17 -24.42 -43.50
CA TRP A 844 -26.60 -25.35 -42.48
C TRP A 844 -26.03 -24.78 -41.14
N VAL A 845 -26.10 -25.43 -39.96
CA VAL A 845 -26.72 -26.68 -39.46
C VAL A 845 -27.12 -26.48 -37.98
N SER A 846 -28.10 -27.23 -37.46
CA SER A 846 -28.49 -27.21 -36.03
C SER A 846 -27.70 -28.22 -35.18
N PRO A 847 -27.14 -27.86 -34.01
CA PRO A 847 -26.42 -28.78 -33.13
C PRO A 847 -27.37 -29.56 -32.21
N SER A 848 -27.94 -30.65 -32.70
CA SER A 848 -28.64 -31.66 -31.90
C SER A 848 -28.08 -33.05 -32.22
N ASP A 849 -27.11 -33.51 -31.41
CA ASP A 849 -26.82 -34.92 -31.07
C ASP A 849 -25.41 -35.04 -30.44
N ILE A 850 -25.34 -35.06 -29.10
CA ILE A 850 -24.16 -35.53 -28.34
C ILE A 850 -24.68 -36.36 -27.15
N PRO A 851 -24.28 -37.64 -26.97
CA PRO A 851 -24.77 -38.47 -25.88
C PRO A 851 -24.25 -38.02 -24.50
N LEU A 852 -25.16 -37.85 -23.54
CA LEU A 852 -24.83 -37.60 -22.13
C LEU A 852 -24.57 -38.92 -21.40
N ILE A 853 -23.34 -39.11 -20.93
CA ILE A 853 -22.99 -40.12 -19.91
C ILE A 853 -22.12 -39.44 -18.84
N GLU A 854 -22.74 -38.95 -17.76
CA GLU A 854 -22.02 -38.54 -16.55
C GLU A 854 -21.92 -39.71 -15.56
N PRO A 855 -20.71 -40.18 -15.19
CA PRO A 855 -20.52 -41.00 -14.00
C PRO A 855 -20.66 -40.13 -12.75
N ASN A 856 -21.44 -40.58 -11.76
CA ASN A 856 -21.80 -39.82 -10.56
C ASN A 856 -20.58 -39.37 -9.73
N SER A 857 -20.06 -38.17 -10.00
CA SER A 857 -18.75 -37.69 -9.52
C SER A 857 -18.67 -37.44 -8.00
N LYS A 858 -19.74 -37.69 -7.23
CA LYS A 858 -19.74 -37.68 -5.77
C LYS A 858 -19.34 -39.03 -5.17
N GLU A 859 -19.76 -40.15 -5.75
CA GLU A 859 -19.46 -41.48 -5.19
C GLU A 859 -17.99 -41.86 -5.33
N HIS A 860 -17.34 -41.54 -6.45
CA HIS A 860 -15.90 -41.78 -6.65
C HIS A 860 -15.08 -41.08 -5.56
N ARG A 861 -15.35 -39.78 -5.33
CA ARG A 861 -14.69 -38.97 -4.30
C ARG A 861 -14.95 -39.48 -2.87
N MET A 862 -16.11 -40.06 -2.58
CA MET A 862 -16.37 -40.67 -1.27
C MET A 862 -15.65 -42.02 -1.08
N ARG A 863 -15.48 -42.84 -2.12
CA ARG A 863 -14.70 -44.09 -2.04
C ARG A 863 -13.22 -43.81 -1.83
N GLU A 864 -12.62 -42.86 -2.56
CA GLU A 864 -11.21 -42.49 -2.39
C GLU A 864 -10.92 -41.93 -0.98
N ALA A 865 -11.85 -41.15 -0.41
CA ALA A 865 -11.75 -40.65 0.96
C ALA A 865 -11.77 -41.75 2.05
N GLN A 866 -12.33 -42.93 1.77
CA GLN A 866 -12.34 -44.06 2.71
C GLN A 866 -11.11 -44.97 2.60
N LEU A 867 -10.42 -44.98 1.45
CA LEU A 867 -9.24 -45.83 1.22
C LEU A 867 -7.93 -45.24 1.78
N GLY A 868 -7.79 -43.91 1.85
CA GLY A 868 -6.51 -43.23 2.16
C GLY A 868 -6.19 -42.91 3.64
N ALA A 869 -6.92 -43.45 4.62
CA ALA A 869 -6.84 -43.02 6.03
C ALA A 869 -5.68 -43.67 6.83
N HIS A 870 -4.43 -43.43 6.43
CA HIS A 870 -3.22 -43.99 7.05
C HIS A 870 -2.88 -43.33 8.40
N THR A 871 -3.50 -43.79 9.49
CA THR A 871 -3.25 -43.25 10.85
C THR A 871 -1.93 -43.73 11.48
N LEU A 872 -1.46 -43.02 12.51
CA LEU A 872 -0.37 -43.45 13.41
C LEU A 872 -0.53 -44.89 13.92
N ARG A 873 -1.76 -45.33 14.22
CA ARG A 873 -2.02 -46.68 14.75
C ARG A 873 -1.91 -47.79 13.70
N SER A 874 -2.15 -47.48 12.42
CA SER A 874 -2.10 -48.48 11.33
C SER A 874 -0.77 -48.50 10.58
N HIS A 875 -0.11 -47.35 10.40
CA HIS A 875 1.10 -47.25 9.58
C HIS A 875 2.30 -46.58 10.27
N GLY A 876 2.13 -45.94 11.44
CA GLY A 876 3.18 -45.13 12.07
C GLY A 876 4.47 -45.88 12.40
N MET A 877 4.38 -47.12 12.90
CA MET A 877 5.57 -47.96 13.14
C MET A 877 6.26 -48.38 11.85
N THR A 878 5.52 -48.57 10.75
CA THR A 878 6.09 -48.93 9.44
C THR A 878 6.95 -47.79 8.91
N VAL A 879 6.40 -46.57 8.89
CA VAL A 879 7.11 -45.37 8.39
C VAL A 879 8.31 -45.02 9.29
N ALA A 880 8.15 -45.07 10.61
CA ALA A 880 9.27 -44.83 11.52
C ALA A 880 10.41 -45.86 11.35
N ARG A 881 10.09 -47.10 10.94
CA ARG A 881 11.08 -48.17 10.71
C ARG A 881 11.75 -48.09 9.34
N THR A 882 11.06 -47.68 8.29
CA THR A 882 11.69 -47.47 6.97
C THR A 882 12.68 -46.30 7.01
N HIS A 883 12.32 -45.23 7.71
CA HIS A 883 13.14 -44.01 7.86
C HIS A 883 14.10 -44.06 9.07
N MET A 884 14.42 -45.25 9.61
CA MET A 884 15.26 -45.38 10.81
C MET A 884 16.65 -44.75 10.65
N HIS A 885 17.24 -44.82 9.44
CA HIS A 885 18.53 -44.18 9.14
C HIS A 885 18.44 -42.65 9.21
N ASP A 886 17.33 -42.08 8.75
CA ASP A 886 17.11 -40.63 8.75
C ASP A 886 17.02 -40.10 10.19
N TRP A 887 16.41 -40.87 11.10
CA TRP A 887 16.38 -40.55 12.53
C TRP A 887 17.76 -40.69 13.20
N ILE A 888 18.58 -41.65 12.80
CA ILE A 888 19.97 -41.79 13.29
C ILE A 888 20.83 -40.60 12.85
N ILE A 889 20.71 -40.17 11.58
CA ILE A 889 21.46 -39.03 11.04
C ILE A 889 21.05 -37.71 11.74
N LEU A 890 19.77 -37.53 12.10
CA LEU A 890 19.34 -36.39 12.92
C LEU A 890 20.03 -36.35 14.29
N VAL A 891 20.22 -37.50 14.94
CA VAL A 891 20.99 -37.58 16.21
C VAL A 891 22.47 -37.25 15.99
N LEU A 892 23.07 -37.69 14.88
CA LEU A 892 24.45 -37.35 14.52
C LEU A 892 24.62 -35.84 14.24
N LEU A 893 23.64 -35.19 13.59
CA LEU A 893 23.64 -33.74 13.38
C LEU A 893 23.55 -32.97 14.70
N VAL A 894 22.74 -33.41 15.66
CA VAL A 894 22.70 -32.81 17.02
C VAL A 894 24.05 -32.96 17.74
N ILE A 895 24.70 -34.12 17.65
CA ILE A 895 26.03 -34.35 18.23
C ILE A 895 27.07 -33.43 17.59
N LEU A 896 27.04 -33.28 16.26
CA LEU A 896 27.95 -32.42 15.50
C LEU A 896 27.75 -30.93 15.87
N GLU A 897 26.51 -30.47 16.00
CA GLU A 897 26.20 -29.12 16.47
C GLU A 897 26.73 -28.87 17.89
N CYS A 898 26.54 -29.82 18.81
CA CYS A 898 27.13 -29.72 20.16
C CYS A 898 28.67 -29.62 20.14
N VAL A 899 29.35 -30.26 19.19
CA VAL A 899 30.80 -30.12 19.01
C VAL A 899 31.16 -28.73 18.44
N LEU A 900 30.42 -28.23 17.45
CA LEU A 900 30.64 -26.91 16.84
C LEU A 900 30.45 -25.75 17.82
N LEU A 901 29.52 -25.87 18.78
CA LEU A 901 29.32 -24.90 19.86
C LEU A 901 30.48 -24.82 20.85
N ILE A 902 31.23 -25.92 21.04
CA ILE A 902 32.42 -25.98 21.92
C ILE A 902 33.65 -25.37 21.21
N ILE A 903 33.77 -25.57 19.89
CA ILE A 903 34.88 -25.09 19.08
C ILE A 903 35.03 -23.55 19.17
N HIS A 904 36.28 -23.12 19.35
CA HIS A 904 36.67 -21.72 19.28
C HIS A 904 36.68 -21.24 17.82
N PRO A 905 36.19 -20.02 17.53
CA PRO A 905 36.28 -19.46 16.19
C PRO A 905 37.72 -19.09 15.85
N PHE A 906 38.00 -18.97 14.56
CA PHE A 906 39.21 -18.33 14.06
C PHE A 906 39.29 -16.89 14.60
N TYR A 907 40.41 -16.54 15.24
CA TYR A 907 40.66 -15.17 15.70
C TYR A 907 41.28 -14.37 14.57
N ARG A 908 40.42 -13.75 13.75
CA ARG A 908 40.83 -12.85 12.66
C ARG A 908 41.41 -11.56 13.24
N PHE A 909 42.56 -11.13 12.72
CA PHE A 909 43.23 -9.85 12.98
C PHE A 909 42.24 -8.66 12.95
N VAL A 910 42.31 -7.79 13.95
CA VAL A 910 41.46 -6.58 14.08
C VAL A 910 42.35 -5.35 14.29
N GLY A 911 42.79 -4.75 13.18
CA GLY A 911 43.62 -3.57 13.19
C GLY A 911 42.93 -2.35 13.82
N LYS A 912 43.72 -1.47 14.45
CA LYS A 912 43.25 -0.21 15.06
C LYS A 912 42.27 0.58 14.18
N ASP A 913 42.57 0.72 12.90
CA ASP A 913 41.79 1.56 11.98
C ASP A 913 40.46 0.90 11.55
N MET A 914 40.28 -0.39 11.84
CA MET A 914 38.99 -1.10 11.69
C MET A 914 38.06 -0.89 12.90
N MET A 915 38.58 -0.34 14.01
CA MET A 915 37.89 -0.35 15.30
C MET A 915 36.75 0.68 15.39
N THR A 916 36.71 1.66 14.49
CA THR A 916 35.60 2.62 14.36
C THR A 916 34.28 1.89 14.10
N ASP A 917 34.28 0.98 13.15
CA ASP A 917 33.10 0.29 12.64
C ASP A 917 32.66 -0.87 13.57
N LEU A 918 33.50 -1.18 14.56
CA LEU A 918 33.31 -2.20 15.59
C LEU A 918 33.01 -1.58 16.97
N SER A 919 32.74 -0.28 17.02
CA SER A 919 32.53 0.51 18.26
C SER A 919 31.06 0.69 18.68
N TYR A 920 30.10 0.06 17.98
CA TYR A 920 28.68 0.18 18.29
C TYR A 920 28.35 -0.33 19.71
N PRO A 921 27.39 0.28 20.43
CA PRO A 921 27.15 -0.06 21.84
C PRO A 921 26.60 -1.49 22.00
N LEU A 922 27.23 -2.26 22.88
CA LEU A 922 26.83 -3.62 23.25
C LEU A 922 25.43 -3.64 23.91
N LYS A 923 24.40 -4.02 23.14
CA LYS A 923 23.00 -4.14 23.60
C LYS A 923 22.66 -5.57 24.01
N SER A 924 21.57 -5.72 24.77
CA SER A 924 20.89 -7.02 24.94
C SER A 924 20.14 -7.44 23.67
N ASN A 925 20.10 -8.75 23.38
CA ASN A 925 19.32 -9.29 22.26
C ASN A 925 17.80 -9.06 22.46
N THR A 926 17.15 -8.39 21.49
CA THR A 926 15.69 -8.25 21.39
C THR A 926 14.98 -9.60 21.19
N VAL A 927 15.57 -10.50 20.39
CA VAL A 927 15.14 -11.90 20.25
C VAL A 927 16.16 -12.81 20.94
N PRO A 928 15.85 -13.43 22.08
CA PRO A 928 16.76 -14.35 22.76
C PRO A 928 16.99 -15.64 21.96
N ILE A 929 18.23 -16.15 21.96
CA ILE A 929 18.62 -17.36 21.21
C ILE A 929 17.75 -18.59 21.56
N TRP A 930 17.32 -18.71 22.83
CA TRP A 930 16.46 -19.82 23.28
C TRP A 930 15.06 -19.81 22.66
N SER A 931 14.59 -18.66 22.15
CA SER A 931 13.27 -18.58 21.53
C SER A 931 13.27 -19.08 20.08
N VAL A 932 14.45 -19.13 19.43
CA VAL A 932 14.58 -19.55 18.02
C VAL A 932 14.07 -20.98 17.80
N PRO A 933 14.47 -22.02 18.57
CA PRO A 933 13.88 -23.36 18.45
C PRO A 933 12.37 -23.40 18.73
N VAL A 934 11.84 -22.51 19.58
CA VAL A 934 10.43 -22.50 19.95
C VAL A 934 9.55 -22.13 18.75
N TYR A 935 9.86 -21.05 18.02
CA TYR A 935 9.08 -20.68 16.85
C TYR A 935 9.58 -21.29 15.53
N ALA A 936 10.86 -21.67 15.41
CA ALA A 936 11.38 -22.31 14.20
C ALA A 936 11.14 -23.83 14.15
N MET A 937 10.90 -24.49 15.29
CA MET A 937 10.65 -25.95 15.35
C MET A 937 9.30 -26.29 15.97
N LEU A 938 8.99 -25.81 17.18
CA LEU A 938 7.77 -26.24 17.89
C LEU A 938 6.49 -25.69 17.25
N LEU A 939 6.50 -24.42 16.80
CA LEU A 939 5.34 -23.82 16.11
C LEU A 939 4.98 -24.55 14.79
N PRO A 940 5.90 -24.80 13.84
CA PRO A 940 5.62 -25.64 12.68
C PRO A 940 5.14 -27.06 13.06
N LEU A 941 5.75 -27.69 14.06
CA LEU A 941 5.37 -29.04 14.51
C LEU A 941 3.94 -29.09 15.08
N VAL A 942 3.50 -28.06 15.80
CA VAL A 942 2.08 -27.92 16.24
C VAL A 942 1.15 -27.78 15.04
N ILE A 943 1.53 -27.01 14.01
CA ILE A 943 0.74 -26.85 12.77
C ILE A 943 0.66 -28.17 11.99
N PHE A 944 1.74 -28.95 11.94
CA PHE A 944 1.74 -30.28 11.29
C PHE A 944 0.81 -31.26 12.04
N ILE A 945 0.85 -31.26 13.37
CA ILE A 945 -0.04 -32.06 14.22
C ILE A 945 -1.51 -31.66 14.01
N PHE A 946 -1.82 -30.36 13.91
CA PHE A 946 -3.17 -29.88 13.60
C PHE A 946 -3.66 -30.38 12.24
N ILE A 947 -2.82 -30.27 11.20
CA ILE A 947 -3.13 -30.77 9.85
C ILE A 947 -3.27 -32.30 9.83
N TYR A 948 -2.46 -33.04 10.60
CA TYR A 948 -2.64 -34.48 10.80
C TYR A 948 -3.99 -34.82 11.43
N PHE A 949 -4.45 -34.10 12.46
CA PHE A 949 -5.77 -34.36 13.04
C PHE A 949 -6.92 -34.14 12.04
N ARG A 950 -6.75 -33.20 11.09
CA ARG A 950 -7.72 -32.88 10.04
C ARG A 950 -7.68 -33.83 8.84
N ARG A 951 -6.50 -34.35 8.46
CA ARG A 951 -6.26 -35.21 7.27
C ARG A 951 -6.15 -36.72 7.59
N ARG A 952 -5.74 -37.08 8.81
CA ARG A 952 -5.45 -38.46 9.29
C ARG A 952 -4.39 -39.21 8.47
N ASP A 953 -3.39 -38.48 8.00
CA ASP A 953 -2.31 -38.92 7.12
C ASP A 953 -0.96 -38.92 7.87
N VAL A 954 -0.47 -40.10 8.25
CA VAL A 954 0.80 -40.25 9.00
C VAL A 954 2.03 -40.07 8.12
N TYR A 955 1.95 -40.32 6.82
CA TYR A 955 3.08 -40.10 5.91
C TYR A 955 3.39 -38.61 5.86
N ASP A 956 2.35 -37.79 5.70
CA ASP A 956 2.43 -36.32 5.76
C ASP A 956 3.02 -35.81 7.07
N LEU A 957 2.48 -36.25 8.22
CA LEU A 957 3.00 -35.85 9.54
C LEU A 957 4.47 -36.23 9.71
N HIS A 958 4.85 -37.47 9.36
CA HIS A 958 6.21 -37.96 9.49
C HIS A 958 7.17 -37.18 8.60
N HIS A 959 6.84 -37.00 7.32
CA HIS A 959 7.70 -36.33 6.34
C HIS A 959 7.82 -34.82 6.61
N ALA A 960 6.76 -34.16 7.07
CA ALA A 960 6.81 -32.77 7.49
C ALA A 960 7.72 -32.57 8.73
N VAL A 961 7.57 -33.42 9.76
CA VAL A 961 8.43 -33.36 10.96
C VAL A 961 9.88 -33.67 10.60
N LEU A 962 10.13 -34.71 9.79
CA LEU A 962 11.48 -35.11 9.38
C LEU A 962 12.16 -33.99 8.59
N GLY A 963 11.51 -33.46 7.54
CA GLY A 963 12.04 -32.38 6.71
C GLY A 963 12.28 -31.07 7.47
N LEU A 964 11.44 -30.74 8.45
CA LEU A 964 11.65 -29.59 9.35
C LEU A 964 12.90 -29.78 10.23
N LEU A 965 13.05 -30.95 10.84
CA LEU A 965 14.22 -31.24 11.70
C LEU A 965 15.52 -31.22 10.89
N TYR A 966 15.51 -31.78 9.67
CA TYR A 966 16.62 -31.67 8.73
C TYR A 966 16.92 -30.23 8.34
N SER A 967 15.90 -29.46 7.94
CA SER A 967 16.05 -28.06 7.54
C SER A 967 16.78 -27.25 8.61
N VAL A 968 16.33 -27.35 9.86
CA VAL A 968 16.92 -26.59 10.98
C VAL A 968 18.30 -27.13 11.38
N LEU A 969 18.49 -28.44 11.52
CA LEU A 969 19.76 -29.00 12.00
C LEU A 969 20.89 -28.96 10.95
N VAL A 970 20.60 -29.12 9.66
CA VAL A 970 21.59 -28.91 8.60
C VAL A 970 21.96 -27.43 8.52
N THR A 971 20.99 -26.52 8.64
CA THR A 971 21.27 -25.07 8.68
C THR A 971 22.10 -24.68 9.91
N ALA A 972 21.85 -25.31 11.07
CA ALA A 972 22.61 -25.10 12.29
C ALA A 972 24.09 -25.46 12.11
N VAL A 973 24.37 -26.71 11.74
CA VAL A 973 25.72 -27.24 11.51
C VAL A 973 26.48 -26.40 10.49
N LEU A 974 25.86 -26.03 9.36
CA LEU A 974 26.48 -25.17 8.36
C LEU A 974 26.76 -23.77 8.90
N THR A 975 25.83 -23.18 9.65
CA THR A 975 25.97 -21.83 10.20
C THR A 975 27.10 -21.74 11.22
N ASP A 976 27.16 -22.67 12.19
CA ASP A 976 28.19 -22.61 13.23
C ASP A 976 29.56 -23.11 12.75
N ALA A 977 29.61 -24.00 11.76
CA ALA A 977 30.85 -24.27 11.02
C ALA A 977 31.39 -23.02 10.31
N ILE A 978 30.55 -22.27 9.59
CA ILE A 978 30.98 -21.04 8.89
C ILE A 978 31.38 -19.95 9.88
N LYS A 979 30.64 -19.73 10.98
CA LYS A 979 31.05 -18.79 12.05
C LYS A 979 32.42 -19.13 12.61
N ASN A 980 32.66 -20.42 12.91
CA ASN A 980 33.92 -20.88 13.45
C ASN A 980 35.07 -20.69 12.46
N ALA A 981 34.84 -20.91 11.16
CA ALA A 981 35.85 -20.74 10.12
C ALA A 981 36.15 -19.26 9.78
N VAL A 982 35.12 -18.40 9.74
CA VAL A 982 35.24 -17.01 9.25
C VAL A 982 35.71 -16.03 10.34
N GLY A 983 35.33 -16.24 11.61
CA GLY A 983 35.88 -15.47 12.72
C GLY A 983 35.55 -13.97 12.75
N ARG A 984 34.53 -13.53 11.99
CA ARG A 984 34.19 -12.11 11.80
C ARG A 984 33.82 -11.45 13.15
N PRO A 985 34.51 -10.37 13.56
CA PRO A 985 34.09 -9.53 14.69
C PRO A 985 32.66 -9.00 14.50
N ARG A 986 31.90 -8.86 15.58
CA ARG A 986 30.57 -8.22 15.59
C ARG A 986 30.69 -6.69 15.59
N PRO A 987 29.65 -5.93 15.15
CA PRO A 987 29.67 -4.45 15.21
C PRO A 987 29.88 -3.86 16.61
N ASP A 988 29.63 -4.64 17.67
CA ASP A 988 29.81 -4.27 19.08
C ASP A 988 31.13 -4.78 19.71
N PHE A 989 32.05 -5.30 18.90
CA PHE A 989 33.23 -6.02 19.36
C PHE A 989 34.18 -5.19 20.25
N PHE A 990 34.32 -3.89 20.02
CA PHE A 990 35.13 -3.00 20.86
C PHE A 990 34.77 -3.12 22.34
N TRP A 991 33.48 -3.07 22.68
CA TRP A 991 33.00 -3.13 24.07
C TRP A 991 33.07 -4.53 24.68
N ARG A 992 33.10 -5.57 23.84
CA ARG A 992 33.39 -6.96 24.26
C ARG A 992 34.88 -7.14 24.59
N CYS A 993 35.74 -6.50 23.83
CA CYS A 993 37.19 -6.56 23.92
C CYS A 993 37.77 -5.66 25.04
N PHE A 994 37.24 -4.45 25.17
CA PHE A 994 37.68 -3.36 26.05
C PHE A 994 36.51 -2.81 26.90
N PRO A 995 36.05 -3.55 27.94
CA PRO A 995 34.90 -3.13 28.74
C PRO A 995 35.13 -1.87 29.58
N ASP A 996 36.38 -1.40 29.71
CA ASP A 996 36.74 -0.12 30.34
C ASP A 996 37.02 1.01 29.32
N GLY A 997 36.76 0.76 28.03
CA GLY A 997 36.95 1.71 26.93
C GLY A 997 38.40 1.97 26.52
N LYS A 998 39.39 1.25 27.08
CA LYS A 998 40.82 1.48 26.76
C LYS A 998 41.32 0.48 25.73
N ALA A 999 41.47 0.93 24.48
CA ALA A 999 42.01 0.11 23.41
C ALA A 999 43.51 -0.19 23.63
N LEU A 1000 43.88 -1.47 23.52
CA LEU A 1000 45.25 -1.96 23.56
C LEU A 1000 45.56 -2.74 22.27
N TYR A 1001 46.75 -2.52 21.73
CA TYR A 1001 47.22 -3.15 20.49
C TYR A 1001 48.64 -3.68 20.67
N ASP A 1002 49.01 -4.70 19.89
CA ASP A 1002 50.35 -5.28 19.87
C ASP A 1002 51.31 -4.49 18.95
N SER A 1003 52.55 -4.98 18.81
CA SER A 1003 53.56 -4.36 17.95
C SER A 1003 53.29 -4.47 16.43
N LEU A 1004 52.30 -5.28 16.02
CA LEU A 1004 51.84 -5.44 14.65
C LEU A 1004 50.53 -4.67 14.38
N GLY A 1005 49.90 -4.13 15.43
CA GLY A 1005 48.64 -3.39 15.38
C GLY A 1005 47.38 -4.25 15.59
N ASP A 1006 47.52 -5.53 15.96
CA ASP A 1006 46.39 -6.40 16.30
C ASP A 1006 45.88 -6.14 17.72
N VAL A 1007 44.66 -6.57 18.01
CA VAL A 1007 43.90 -6.22 19.21
C VAL A 1007 44.26 -7.09 20.43
N ILE A 1008 44.55 -6.47 21.59
CA ILE A 1008 44.83 -7.18 22.85
C ILE A 1008 43.64 -7.05 23.80
N CYS A 1009 42.65 -7.93 23.66
CA CYS A 1009 41.43 -7.88 24.48
C CYS A 1009 41.65 -8.33 25.94
N HIS A 1010 41.03 -7.59 26.88
CA HIS A 1010 41.03 -7.89 28.33
C HIS A 1010 39.62 -8.03 28.94
N GLY A 1011 38.57 -8.04 28.12
CA GLY A 1011 37.21 -8.39 28.53
C GLY A 1011 36.99 -9.88 28.85
N ASP A 1012 35.74 -10.27 29.07
CA ASP A 1012 35.39 -11.67 29.38
C ASP A 1012 35.61 -12.60 28.17
N LYS A 1013 36.27 -13.74 28.42
CA LYS A 1013 36.66 -14.70 27.37
C LYS A 1013 35.47 -15.31 26.62
N SER A 1014 34.32 -15.50 27.29
CA SER A 1014 33.11 -16.03 26.63
C SER A 1014 32.44 -14.96 25.76
N VAL A 1015 32.39 -13.71 26.25
CA VAL A 1015 31.84 -12.56 25.53
C VAL A 1015 32.70 -12.19 24.32
N ILE A 1016 34.03 -12.23 24.42
CA ILE A 1016 34.98 -12.06 23.31
C ILE A 1016 34.84 -13.20 22.30
N ARG A 1017 34.76 -14.46 22.74
CA ARG A 1017 34.56 -15.62 21.85
C ARG A 1017 33.29 -15.48 21.03
N GLU A 1018 32.20 -15.03 21.66
CA GLU A 1018 30.94 -14.73 20.97
C GLU A 1018 31.06 -13.51 20.04
N GLY A 1019 31.92 -12.55 20.39
CA GLY A 1019 32.28 -11.40 19.58
C GLY A 1019 32.90 -11.73 18.21
N HIS A 1020 33.51 -12.91 18.03
CA HIS A 1020 34.05 -13.38 16.75
C HIS A 1020 33.09 -14.27 15.93
N LYS A 1021 31.87 -14.54 16.42
CA LYS A 1021 30.89 -15.41 15.74
C LYS A 1021 29.82 -14.62 14.96
N SER A 1022 30.22 -13.58 14.23
CA SER A 1022 29.28 -12.67 13.55
C SER A 1022 28.72 -13.20 12.22
N PHE A 1023 29.53 -13.78 11.33
CA PHE A 1023 29.07 -14.22 9.99
C PHE A 1023 28.89 -15.75 9.90
N PRO A 1024 27.74 -16.28 9.41
CA PRO A 1024 26.46 -15.62 9.19
C PRO A 1024 25.60 -15.59 10.47
N SER A 1025 24.47 -14.90 10.41
CA SER A 1025 23.54 -14.78 11.55
C SER A 1025 22.86 -16.11 11.89
N GLY A 1026 23.09 -16.60 13.11
CA GLY A 1026 22.46 -17.81 13.66
C GLY A 1026 20.94 -17.67 13.84
N HIS A 1027 20.50 -16.57 14.45
CA HIS A 1027 19.07 -16.31 14.64
C HIS A 1027 18.34 -16.26 13.29
N THR A 1028 18.92 -15.60 12.29
CA THR A 1028 18.27 -15.42 10.98
C THR A 1028 18.21 -16.73 10.20
N SER A 1029 19.33 -17.45 10.11
CA SER A 1029 19.41 -18.72 9.37
C SER A 1029 18.47 -19.79 9.90
N TRP A 1030 18.48 -20.05 11.22
CA TRP A 1030 17.54 -20.98 11.85
C TRP A 1030 16.08 -20.55 11.66
N SER A 1031 15.78 -19.25 11.73
CA SER A 1031 14.42 -18.73 11.50
C SER A 1031 13.94 -18.99 10.08
N PHE A 1032 14.75 -18.67 9.08
CA PHE A 1032 14.40 -18.92 7.68
C PHE A 1032 14.40 -20.41 7.34
N ALA A 1033 15.20 -21.25 8.01
CA ALA A 1033 15.14 -22.70 7.85
C ALA A 1033 13.80 -23.29 8.34
N GLY A 1034 13.37 -22.94 9.56
CA GLY A 1034 12.13 -23.45 10.15
C GLY A 1034 10.87 -22.84 9.54
N LEU A 1035 10.83 -21.51 9.44
CA LEU A 1035 9.67 -20.76 8.94
C LEU A 1035 9.59 -20.77 7.40
N GLY A 1036 10.71 -20.92 6.70
CA GLY A 1036 10.74 -21.16 5.25
C GLY A 1036 10.19 -22.54 4.88
N PHE A 1037 10.57 -23.58 5.61
CA PHE A 1037 9.98 -24.91 5.45
C PHE A 1037 8.46 -24.88 5.73
N LEU A 1038 8.03 -24.19 6.79
CA LEU A 1038 6.61 -23.98 7.09
C LEU A 1038 5.88 -23.21 5.97
N SER A 1039 6.50 -22.18 5.39
CA SER A 1039 5.94 -21.40 4.28
C SER A 1039 5.70 -22.28 3.04
N LEU A 1040 6.71 -23.05 2.61
CA LEU A 1040 6.60 -23.98 1.49
C LEU A 1040 5.54 -25.06 1.73
N TYR A 1041 5.55 -25.65 2.94
CA TYR A 1041 4.56 -26.64 3.35
C TYR A 1041 3.14 -26.08 3.32
N LEU A 1042 2.89 -24.91 3.93
CA LEU A 1042 1.56 -24.26 3.90
C LEU A 1042 1.13 -23.94 2.46
N SER A 1043 2.05 -23.48 1.62
CA SER A 1043 1.81 -23.17 0.20
C SER A 1043 1.26 -24.38 -0.56
N GLY A 1044 1.88 -25.56 -0.38
CA GLY A 1044 1.38 -26.81 -0.94
C GLY A 1044 0.03 -27.24 -0.35
N LYS A 1045 -0.14 -27.14 0.99
CA LYS A 1045 -1.38 -27.58 1.67
C LYS A 1045 -2.62 -26.77 1.32
N ILE A 1046 -2.50 -25.46 1.09
CA ILE A 1046 -3.61 -24.60 0.65
C ILE A 1046 -3.69 -24.49 -0.89
N GLN A 1047 -2.78 -25.17 -1.60
CA GLN A 1047 -2.57 -25.10 -3.04
C GLN A 1047 -2.53 -23.64 -3.51
N ALA A 1048 -1.55 -22.87 -3.03
CA ALA A 1048 -1.45 -21.42 -3.26
C ALA A 1048 -1.38 -21.04 -4.75
N PHE A 1049 -0.88 -21.95 -5.59
CA PHE A 1049 -0.68 -21.76 -7.03
C PHE A 1049 -1.60 -22.66 -7.89
N ASP A 1050 -2.82 -22.95 -7.41
CA ASP A 1050 -3.79 -23.84 -8.10
C ASP A 1050 -4.48 -23.24 -9.35
N GLY A 1051 -3.91 -22.20 -9.95
CA GLY A 1051 -4.46 -21.52 -11.13
C GLY A 1051 -5.73 -20.69 -10.91
N LYS A 1052 -6.38 -20.74 -9.74
CA LYS A 1052 -7.70 -20.11 -9.48
C LYS A 1052 -7.66 -18.63 -9.08
N GLY A 1053 -6.50 -17.98 -9.12
CA GLY A 1053 -6.35 -16.54 -8.85
C GLY A 1053 -6.62 -16.08 -7.41
N HIS A 1054 -6.71 -16.99 -6.42
CA HIS A 1054 -7.04 -16.65 -5.03
C HIS A 1054 -5.85 -16.06 -4.25
N VAL A 1055 -5.48 -14.81 -4.56
CA VAL A 1055 -4.32 -14.07 -3.99
C VAL A 1055 -4.25 -14.12 -2.45
N ALA A 1056 -5.39 -14.13 -1.75
CA ALA A 1056 -5.44 -14.20 -0.28
C ALA A 1056 -4.69 -15.40 0.33
N LYS A 1057 -4.50 -16.51 -0.43
CA LYS A 1057 -3.65 -17.64 -0.03
C LYS A 1057 -2.20 -17.22 0.23
N LEU A 1058 -1.66 -16.28 -0.56
CA LEU A 1058 -0.27 -15.83 -0.45
C LEU A 1058 0.00 -15.10 0.87
N CYS A 1059 -0.98 -14.41 1.46
CA CYS A 1059 -0.83 -13.76 2.76
C CYS A 1059 -0.47 -14.77 3.87
N ILE A 1060 -1.04 -15.97 3.83
CA ILE A 1060 -0.77 -17.07 4.77
C ILE A 1060 0.65 -17.65 4.53
N VAL A 1061 1.05 -17.78 3.25
CA VAL A 1061 2.38 -18.29 2.86
C VAL A 1061 3.51 -17.33 3.22
N ILE A 1062 3.29 -16.01 3.09
CA ILE A 1062 4.31 -14.98 3.32
C ILE A 1062 4.51 -14.69 4.82
N LEU A 1063 3.49 -14.86 5.67
CA LEU A 1063 3.56 -14.50 7.10
C LEU A 1063 4.73 -15.16 7.86
N PRO A 1064 5.03 -16.48 7.70
CA PRO A 1064 6.22 -17.09 8.29
C PRO A 1064 7.55 -16.45 7.82
N LEU A 1065 7.65 -16.08 6.54
CA LEU A 1065 8.84 -15.44 5.97
C LEU A 1065 9.01 -14.00 6.49
N LEU A 1066 7.91 -13.25 6.62
CA LEU A 1066 7.92 -11.92 7.22
C LEU A 1066 8.39 -11.97 8.68
N PHE A 1067 7.96 -12.98 9.45
CA PHE A 1067 8.43 -13.15 10.82
C PHE A 1067 9.93 -13.49 10.89
N ALA A 1068 10.43 -14.37 10.01
CA ALA A 1068 11.87 -14.64 9.90
C ALA A 1068 12.68 -13.39 9.49
N ALA A 1069 12.14 -12.55 8.60
CA ALA A 1069 12.74 -11.28 8.21
C ALA A 1069 12.83 -10.28 9.39
N LEU A 1070 11.77 -10.16 10.19
CA LEU A 1070 11.75 -9.31 11.39
C LEU A 1070 12.75 -9.77 12.46
N VAL A 1071 12.90 -11.09 12.66
CA VAL A 1071 14.00 -11.63 13.49
C VAL A 1071 15.36 -11.20 12.92
N GLY A 1072 15.53 -11.26 11.60
CA GLY A 1072 16.74 -10.78 10.92
C GLY A 1072 17.04 -9.31 11.16
N ILE A 1073 16.07 -8.43 10.93
CA ILE A 1073 16.20 -6.97 11.12
C ILE A 1073 16.65 -6.65 12.55
N SER A 1074 16.05 -7.30 13.56
CA SER A 1074 16.42 -7.09 14.96
C SER A 1074 17.90 -7.38 15.28
N ARG A 1075 18.61 -8.17 14.45
CA ARG A 1075 20.05 -8.44 14.64
C ARG A 1075 20.94 -7.26 14.23
N VAL A 1076 20.46 -6.42 13.31
CA VAL A 1076 21.09 -5.16 12.93
C VAL A 1076 20.75 -4.09 13.96
N ASP A 1077 19.48 -3.99 14.36
CA ASP A 1077 19.02 -3.02 15.37
C ASP A 1077 19.72 -3.22 16.72
N ASP A 1078 19.94 -4.47 17.14
CA ASP A 1078 20.69 -4.79 18.37
C ASP A 1078 22.21 -4.55 18.23
N TYR A 1079 22.73 -4.26 17.04
CA TYR A 1079 24.17 -4.22 16.69
C TYR A 1079 24.93 -5.54 16.89
N TRP A 1080 24.23 -6.68 16.99
CA TRP A 1080 24.88 -7.99 17.10
C TRP A 1080 25.44 -8.47 15.76
N HIS A 1081 24.82 -8.11 14.64
CA HIS A 1081 25.21 -8.52 13.30
C HIS A 1081 25.16 -7.37 12.30
N HIS A 1082 26.03 -7.42 11.30
CA HIS A 1082 25.94 -6.55 10.12
C HIS A 1082 24.81 -7.06 9.20
N TRP A 1083 24.30 -6.19 8.33
CA TRP A 1083 23.26 -6.57 7.38
C TRP A 1083 23.70 -7.72 6.44
N GLN A 1084 24.99 -7.85 6.11
CA GLN A 1084 25.47 -8.96 5.28
C GLN A 1084 25.37 -10.32 6.01
N ASP A 1085 25.60 -10.35 7.32
CA ASP A 1085 25.52 -11.57 8.13
C ASP A 1085 24.05 -12.05 8.21
N VAL A 1086 23.12 -11.09 8.27
CA VAL A 1086 21.66 -11.31 8.25
C VAL A 1086 21.21 -11.79 6.87
N PHE A 1087 21.61 -11.12 5.80
CA PHE A 1087 21.25 -11.50 4.43
C PHE A 1087 21.77 -12.91 4.07
N ALA A 1088 23.06 -13.19 4.31
CA ALA A 1088 23.65 -14.49 4.08
C ALA A 1088 23.01 -15.59 4.95
N GLY A 1089 22.68 -15.28 6.20
CA GLY A 1089 21.95 -16.19 7.08
C GLY A 1089 20.55 -16.53 6.53
N GLY A 1090 19.78 -15.52 6.11
CA GLY A 1090 18.45 -15.72 5.53
C GLY A 1090 18.48 -16.52 4.24
N LEU A 1091 19.43 -16.23 3.35
CA LEU A 1091 19.63 -16.98 2.10
C LEU A 1091 19.99 -18.45 2.38
N LEU A 1092 20.91 -18.72 3.32
CA LEU A 1092 21.28 -20.08 3.73
C LEU A 1092 20.07 -20.86 4.24
N GLY A 1093 19.28 -20.28 5.15
CA GLY A 1093 18.07 -20.93 5.68
C GLY A 1093 16.99 -21.19 4.62
N LEU A 1094 16.79 -20.25 3.68
CA LEU A 1094 15.86 -20.43 2.56
C LEU A 1094 16.31 -21.53 1.60
N VAL A 1095 17.59 -21.59 1.24
CA VAL A 1095 18.12 -22.62 0.34
C VAL A 1095 18.01 -24.01 0.98
N ILE A 1096 18.45 -24.18 2.22
CA ILE A 1096 18.39 -25.47 2.92
C ILE A 1096 16.93 -25.90 3.15
N SER A 1097 16.04 -25.00 3.58
CA SER A 1097 14.61 -25.34 3.74
C SER A 1097 13.92 -25.73 2.43
N THR A 1098 14.31 -25.11 1.31
CA THR A 1098 13.80 -25.49 -0.02
C THR A 1098 14.27 -26.88 -0.43
N ILE A 1099 15.55 -27.20 -0.24
CA ILE A 1099 16.10 -28.53 -0.54
C ILE A 1099 15.45 -29.59 0.35
N CYS A 1100 15.38 -29.37 1.67
CA CYS A 1100 14.76 -30.29 2.62
C CYS A 1100 13.25 -30.46 2.40
N TYR A 1101 12.54 -29.45 1.87
CA TYR A 1101 11.14 -29.58 1.47
C TYR A 1101 11.00 -30.45 0.21
N LEU A 1102 11.75 -30.13 -0.86
CA LEU A 1102 11.67 -30.83 -2.15
C LEU A 1102 12.14 -32.29 -2.10
N GLN A 1103 12.90 -32.68 -1.07
CA GLN A 1103 13.27 -34.07 -0.79
C GLN A 1103 12.08 -34.96 -0.40
N PHE A 1104 11.00 -34.36 0.14
CA PHE A 1104 9.84 -35.09 0.66
C PHE A 1104 8.50 -34.74 -0.01
N PHE A 1105 8.39 -33.55 -0.60
CA PHE A 1105 7.18 -33.01 -1.21
C PHE A 1105 7.41 -32.53 -2.66
N PRO A 1106 6.43 -32.64 -3.56
CA PRO A 1106 6.47 -31.96 -4.86
C PRO A 1106 6.53 -30.43 -4.70
N PRO A 1107 6.99 -29.69 -5.72
CA PRO A 1107 6.95 -28.23 -5.71
C PRO A 1107 5.53 -27.68 -5.41
N PRO A 1108 5.35 -26.55 -4.68
CA PRO A 1108 4.03 -26.09 -4.25
C PRO A 1108 3.04 -25.66 -5.36
N TYR A 1109 3.51 -25.61 -6.61
CA TYR A 1109 2.71 -25.37 -7.82
C TYR A 1109 2.33 -26.66 -8.58
N HIS A 1110 2.88 -27.80 -8.18
CA HIS A 1110 2.50 -29.11 -8.74
C HIS A 1110 1.08 -29.48 -8.28
N THR A 1111 0.32 -30.17 -9.12
CA THR A 1111 -1.05 -30.63 -8.82
C THR A 1111 -1.12 -31.47 -7.53
N GLU A 1112 -0.07 -32.26 -7.29
CA GLU A 1112 0.09 -33.13 -6.12
C GLU A 1112 0.88 -32.50 -4.95
N GLY A 1113 1.29 -31.23 -5.05
CA GLY A 1113 2.05 -30.52 -4.00
C GLY A 1113 1.34 -30.39 -2.64
N TRP A 1114 0.11 -30.91 -2.51
CA TRP A 1114 -0.61 -31.03 -1.25
C TRP A 1114 -0.20 -32.23 -0.39
N GLY A 1115 0.58 -33.19 -0.89
CA GLY A 1115 1.01 -34.41 -0.18
C GLY A 1115 2.48 -34.76 -0.38
N PRO A 1116 3.08 -35.61 0.46
CA PRO A 1116 4.45 -36.10 0.25
C PRO A 1116 4.50 -37.20 -0.82
N TYR A 1117 5.64 -37.41 -1.48
CA TYR A 1117 5.78 -38.45 -2.51
C TYR A 1117 5.37 -39.86 -2.03
N ALA A 1118 5.73 -40.19 -0.78
CA ALA A 1118 5.41 -41.49 -0.17
C ALA A 1118 3.90 -41.74 -0.03
N TYR A 1119 3.07 -40.69 0.08
CA TYR A 1119 1.61 -40.85 0.12
C TYR A 1119 1.08 -41.34 -1.23
N PHE A 1120 1.53 -40.73 -2.34
CA PHE A 1120 1.07 -41.07 -3.68
C PHE A 1120 1.53 -42.48 -4.11
N GLN A 1121 2.77 -42.86 -3.79
CA GLN A 1121 3.29 -44.22 -4.02
C GLN A 1121 2.45 -45.30 -3.30
N VAL A 1122 2.02 -45.04 -2.05
CA VAL A 1122 1.18 -45.96 -1.28
C VAL A 1122 -0.25 -46.02 -1.84
N LEU A 1123 -0.80 -44.88 -2.27
CA LEU A 1123 -2.11 -44.81 -2.92
C LEU A 1123 -2.13 -45.57 -4.25
N GLU A 1124 -1.07 -45.47 -5.04
CA GLU A 1124 -0.91 -46.20 -6.31
C GLU A 1124 -0.76 -47.71 -6.08
N ALA A 1125 0.11 -48.13 -5.15
CA ALA A 1125 0.25 -49.54 -4.79
C ALA A 1125 -1.08 -50.16 -4.30
N ALA A 1126 -1.87 -49.41 -3.52
CA ALA A 1126 -3.20 -49.82 -3.07
C ALA A 1126 -4.21 -49.94 -4.23
N ARG A 1127 -4.18 -49.02 -5.20
CA ARG A 1127 -5.00 -49.11 -6.43
C ARG A 1127 -4.65 -50.35 -7.25
N VAL A 1128 -3.36 -50.64 -7.45
CA VAL A 1128 -2.90 -51.84 -8.20
C VAL A 1128 -3.36 -53.13 -7.53
N GLN A 1129 -3.23 -53.26 -6.20
CA GLN A 1129 -3.76 -54.42 -5.46
C GLN A 1129 -5.29 -54.53 -5.53
N GLY A 1130 -6.01 -53.40 -5.54
CA GLY A 1130 -7.46 -53.38 -5.72
C GLY A 1130 -7.90 -53.98 -7.07
N THR A 1131 -7.27 -53.54 -8.16
CA THR A 1131 -7.57 -54.04 -9.51
C THR A 1131 -7.21 -55.52 -9.68
N ALA A 1132 -6.06 -55.96 -9.14
CA ALA A 1132 -5.66 -57.37 -9.20
C ALA A 1132 -6.66 -58.30 -8.50
N ASN A 1133 -7.17 -57.91 -7.32
CA ASN A 1133 -8.19 -58.69 -6.62
C ASN A 1133 -9.56 -58.66 -7.33
N GLY A 1134 -9.92 -57.56 -7.98
CA GLY A 1134 -11.17 -57.43 -8.74
C GLY A 1134 -11.23 -58.34 -9.98
N ALA A 1135 -10.09 -58.52 -10.67
CA ALA A 1135 -9.98 -59.43 -11.82
C ALA A 1135 -10.20 -60.91 -11.45
N MET A 1136 -10.07 -61.28 -10.17
CA MET A 1136 -10.20 -62.65 -9.66
C MET A 1136 -11.64 -63.02 -9.26
N GLN A 1137 -12.63 -62.14 -9.48
CA GLN A 1137 -14.01 -62.29 -8.96
C GLN A 1137 -15.14 -62.25 -10.02
N GLN A 1138 -14.85 -62.38 -11.31
CA GLN A 1138 -15.89 -62.55 -12.34
C GLN A 1138 -16.10 -64.04 -12.68
N PRO A 1139 -17.36 -64.55 -12.72
CA PRO A 1139 -17.67 -65.87 -13.25
C PRO A 1139 -17.59 -65.87 -14.78
N PRO A 1140 -17.28 -67.01 -15.43
CA PRO A 1140 -17.15 -67.07 -16.89
C PRO A 1140 -18.51 -66.82 -17.56
N GLN A 1141 -18.59 -65.77 -18.38
CA GLN A 1141 -19.66 -65.66 -19.38
C GLN A 1141 -19.26 -66.45 -20.63
N VAL A 1142 -20.24 -67.11 -21.24
CA VAL A 1142 -20.08 -67.89 -22.47
C VAL A 1142 -20.09 -66.93 -23.63
N ASP A 1143 -19.01 -66.95 -24.42
CA ASP A 1143 -18.91 -66.25 -25.68
C ASP A 1143 -19.18 -67.22 -26.84
N ASN A 1144 -19.86 -66.75 -27.87
CA ASN A 1144 -20.13 -67.47 -29.12
C ASN A 1144 -19.66 -66.57 -30.27
N GLY A 1145 -19.04 -67.16 -31.29
CA GLY A 1145 -18.28 -66.46 -32.34
C GLY A 1145 -19.03 -65.43 -33.22
N GLU A 1146 -18.39 -64.87 -34.24
CA GLU A 1146 -17.34 -65.47 -35.10
C GLU A 1146 -16.26 -64.45 -35.57
N GLU A 1147 -15.03 -64.96 -35.83
CA GLU A 1147 -14.06 -64.71 -36.93
C GLU A 1147 -13.80 -63.27 -37.48
N GLU A 1148 -12.62 -62.83 -37.99
CA GLU A 1148 -11.18 -63.24 -38.07
C GLU A 1148 -10.39 -61.97 -38.57
N ASP A 1149 -9.06 -61.79 -38.63
CA ASP A 1149 -7.82 -62.48 -38.21
C ASP A 1149 -6.70 -61.40 -38.04
N GLY A 1150 -5.57 -61.74 -37.41
CA GLY A 1150 -4.29 -60.99 -37.44
C GLY A 1150 -4.18 -59.89 -36.37
N GLY A 1151 -3.19 -59.83 -35.48
CA GLY A 1151 -1.86 -60.47 -35.44
C GLY A 1151 -0.77 -59.39 -35.49
N PHE A 1152 0.28 -59.37 -34.66
CA PHE A 1152 0.75 -60.31 -33.65
C PHE A 1152 1.84 -59.64 -32.74
N MET A 1153 1.84 -59.91 -31.42
CA MET A 1153 2.87 -59.60 -30.39
C MET A 1153 3.52 -58.19 -30.30
N GLY A 1154 3.74 -57.55 -29.14
CA GLY A 1154 3.46 -57.93 -27.75
C GLY A 1154 4.59 -58.66 -27.02
N LEU A 1155 5.29 -57.99 -26.11
CA LEU A 1155 6.03 -58.63 -25.02
C LEU A 1155 6.13 -57.73 -23.77
N HIS A 1156 5.42 -58.09 -22.71
CA HIS A 1156 5.73 -57.64 -21.34
C HIS A 1156 6.66 -58.68 -20.70
N LEU A 1157 7.65 -58.23 -19.94
CA LEU A 1157 8.28 -59.06 -18.90
C LEU A 1157 8.29 -58.26 -17.59
N VAL A 1158 7.91 -58.94 -16.51
CA VAL A 1158 7.95 -58.46 -15.13
C VAL A 1158 8.98 -59.31 -14.42
N ASP A 1159 9.97 -58.69 -13.78
CA ASP A 1159 10.82 -59.40 -12.83
C ASP A 1159 11.35 -58.45 -11.73
N ASN A 1160 11.46 -59.00 -10.52
CA ASN A 1160 11.87 -58.36 -9.26
C ASN A 1160 12.02 -59.53 -8.25
N PRO A 1161 13.03 -59.62 -7.35
CA PRO A 1161 13.78 -58.51 -6.77
C PRO A 1161 15.29 -58.79 -6.46
N THR A 1162 15.86 -57.92 -5.61
CA THR A 1162 17.03 -58.10 -4.71
C THR A 1162 18.42 -57.59 -5.11
N VAL A 1163 18.76 -56.44 -4.51
CA VAL A 1163 20.03 -56.09 -3.83
C VAL A 1163 21.28 -56.91 -4.19
N ARG A 1164 22.24 -56.26 -4.87
CA ARG A 1164 23.67 -56.32 -4.46
C ARG A 1164 24.51 -55.12 -4.92
N ARG A 1165 25.65 -55.02 -4.23
CA ARG A 1165 26.74 -54.04 -4.19
C ARG A 1165 27.51 -53.79 -5.51
N GLU A 1166 28.26 -52.68 -5.43
CA GLU A 1166 29.64 -52.45 -5.95
C GLU A 1166 29.86 -52.10 -7.44
N GLU A 1167 30.33 -50.85 -7.60
CA GLU A 1167 31.47 -50.38 -8.41
C GLU A 1167 31.40 -50.21 -9.95
N ASP A 1168 31.81 -48.98 -10.33
CA ASP A 1168 32.74 -48.61 -11.43
C ASP A 1168 32.33 -48.35 -12.90
N VAL A 1169 33.07 -47.37 -13.46
CA VAL A 1169 33.29 -46.99 -14.88
C VAL A 1169 32.04 -46.52 -15.66
N GLU A 1170 31.82 -45.22 -15.90
CA GLU A 1170 32.56 -44.22 -16.73
C GLU A 1170 32.14 -44.22 -18.22
N THR A 1171 32.05 -43.01 -18.81
CA THR A 1171 31.58 -42.68 -20.18
C THR A 1171 30.06 -42.84 -20.42
N GLY A 1172 29.40 -42.04 -21.27
CA GLY A 1172 29.85 -40.76 -21.85
C GLY A 1172 28.99 -40.24 -23.02
N ARG A 1173 28.46 -39.02 -22.88
CA ARG A 1173 27.73 -38.19 -23.89
C ARG A 1173 26.37 -38.71 -24.38
N GLY A 1174 25.45 -37.76 -24.53
CA GLY A 1174 24.06 -37.89 -24.98
C GLY A 1174 23.38 -36.54 -24.80
#